data_AF-A0A2H0YC90-F1
#
_entry.id   AF-A0A2H0YC90-F1
#
_cell.length_a   1.000
_cell.length_b   1.000
_cell.length_c   1.000
_cell.angle_alpha   90.00
_cell.angle_beta   90.00
_cell.angle_gamma   90.00
#
_symmetry.space_group_name_H-M   'P 1'
#
loop_
_entity.id
_entity.type
_entity.pdbx_description
1 polymer ?
#
loop_
_entity_poly.entity_id
_entity_poly.type
_entity_poly.pdbx_seq_one_letter_code
_entity_poly.pdbx_strand_id
1 'polypeptide(L)'
;MADYSKNNQSLPDRTPPQNIEAEKSLLGSLMIDRNAIVKVVDFLQPRDFYKNQHQAVYDSMRDLFDRNETIDLLSLSSRLQEKGKLETIGGKTYLTELVNAVPNAMHVLDYAKIVQKKRILRDLIQTSYEIGNMGFNEEEDVDILLDKAESQIFNIAQHSLSQQFTPIKNELEGAFERIDNLSKHKGTPRGVPTGFVDLDKILSGLQKSDLVILAARPSIGKSGLALDIARYIGVNEKKPVGLFSLEMSKDQIIDRFIASQSNVDLWKLRTGHLSGEGPENDFERIQHALGVLSEAPIFIDDTAGINIMQMRAMARRLQVQHGLGLLIVDYLQLMEPRIANMQMVQQMTEISRSLKGLAKELAVPVLALSQLSRAVEQRTPSIPKLSDLRESGCLMGDTLITRADTGERIPIKDLVGQNNIPVHSLDENWQIKTKRISKIFCSGEKIVYELKLRSGSIIKASANHPFKKIDGWFRLDQLKSGDLLATPKNAKIEGPKNELSKNEIILLAHLLGDGCVLKRQPIHYTSNDWDNIKIVERTSKKLFNIKPRIVRQENWWHIYLPSPYRLSRDKHHPIVNWYGNLGLELCRSWEKRIPQKIYSSDNNLLALFLHHLWATDGSISLRKEGSRGSAANIYYATTSRKMAEGVKHLLLRFGIRSKIVEGKKGNYRICYQIHIQGRQHQLMFLETIGSFGKRGKIVPNLIRKIREIKANTNLDIWPKESWQALINPIREDRDLTWRELSAGIQTQYCGSSLFKSGVGVERLQRIAQVLDSEIIYQMSVSDIFWDQVISIRPIGKELVYDATVPETHNFVADNIIVHNSIEQDADVVLFIYRGDKYRQDTARKNIADILVAKHRNGPVGKVELYFDEPRASFRNLEKRELEDPEGIELEDILP
;
A
#
# COMPACT_ATOMS: atom_id res chain seq x y z
N MET A 1 30.32 -46.43 -16.45
CA MET A 1 31.39 -47.16 -15.72
C MET A 1 32.73 -46.73 -16.29
N ALA A 2 33.36 -45.72 -15.69
CA ALA A 2 34.82 -45.50 -15.60
C ALA A 2 35.08 -44.19 -14.83
N ASP A 3 35.82 -44.30 -13.73
CA ASP A 3 36.64 -43.26 -13.06
C ASP A 3 36.02 -41.98 -12.49
N TYR A 4 35.20 -42.09 -11.44
CA TYR A 4 35.08 -41.02 -10.43
C TYR A 4 35.10 -41.52 -8.96
N SER A 5 35.60 -42.73 -8.69
CA SER A 5 35.62 -43.32 -7.35
C SER A 5 36.93 -43.13 -6.58
N LYS A 6 37.72 -42.10 -6.88
CA LYS A 6 38.95 -41.78 -6.14
C LYS A 6 39.13 -40.28 -5.93
N ASN A 7 38.36 -39.71 -5.00
CA ASN A 7 38.78 -38.59 -4.15
C ASN A 7 37.77 -38.36 -3.02
N ASN A 8 37.51 -39.40 -2.21
CA ASN A 8 37.07 -39.18 -0.83
C ASN A 8 38.29 -38.80 0.00
N GLN A 9 38.88 -37.63 -0.28
CA GLN A 9 39.66 -36.94 0.75
C GLN A 9 38.61 -36.46 1.76
N SER A 10 38.55 -37.13 2.91
CA SER A 10 37.92 -36.55 4.09
C SER A 10 38.41 -35.12 4.22
N LEU A 11 37.49 -34.15 4.27
CA LEU A 11 37.80 -32.76 4.59
C LEU A 11 38.83 -32.77 5.73
N PRO A 12 40.01 -32.15 5.57
CA PRO A 12 41.03 -32.16 6.61
C PRO A 12 40.39 -31.65 7.89
N ASP A 13 40.78 -32.24 9.03
CA ASP A 13 40.31 -31.95 10.39
C ASP A 13 40.66 -30.50 10.79
N ARG A 14 40.03 -29.54 10.10
CA ARG A 14 40.31 -28.11 10.13
C ARG A 14 39.29 -27.47 11.03
N THR A 15 39.77 -26.92 12.14
CA THR A 15 38.94 -26.08 13.01
C THR A 15 38.31 -24.94 12.20
N PRO A 16 37.01 -24.63 12.40
CA PRO A 16 36.37 -23.51 11.72
C PRO A 16 37.12 -22.20 11.96
N PRO A 17 37.17 -21.28 10.98
CA PRO A 17 37.86 -20.01 11.11
C PRO A 17 37.47 -19.24 12.38
N GLN A 18 38.46 -19.01 13.24
CA GLN A 18 38.32 -18.33 14.53
C GLN A 18 39.55 -17.48 14.83
N ASN A 19 39.43 -16.54 15.76
CA ASN A 19 40.54 -15.86 16.40
C ASN A 19 40.15 -15.53 17.85
N ILE A 20 40.47 -16.45 18.76
CA ILE A 20 40.07 -16.35 20.16
C ILE A 20 40.74 -15.18 20.87
N GLU A 21 41.98 -14.84 20.49
CA GLU A 21 42.70 -13.70 21.07
C GLU A 21 42.03 -12.37 20.70
N ALA A 22 41.59 -12.23 19.44
CA ALA A 22 40.83 -11.05 19.00
C ALA A 22 39.47 -10.96 19.71
N GLU A 23 38.77 -12.09 19.89
CA GLU A 23 37.51 -12.12 20.66
C GLU A 23 37.73 -11.69 22.12
N LYS A 24 38.77 -12.22 22.79
CA LYS A 24 39.12 -11.83 24.16
C LYS A 24 39.48 -10.34 24.25
N SER A 25 40.33 -9.88 23.34
CA SER A 25 40.80 -8.48 23.29
C SER A 25 39.64 -7.52 23.01
N LEU A 26 38.68 -7.91 22.16
CA LEU A 26 37.48 -7.13 21.89
C LEU A 26 36.59 -7.02 23.12
N LEU A 27 36.20 -8.15 23.73
CA LEU A 27 35.34 -8.14 24.93
C LEU A 27 36.00 -7.40 26.09
N GLY A 28 37.29 -7.59 26.30
CA GLY A 28 38.05 -6.82 27.27
C GLY A 28 38.03 -5.32 26.97
N SER A 29 38.26 -4.91 25.72
CA SER A 29 38.25 -3.49 25.32
C SER A 29 36.90 -2.83 25.59
N LEU A 30 35.81 -3.56 25.37
CA LEU A 30 34.43 -3.10 25.65
C LEU A 30 34.13 -2.89 27.14
N MET A 31 34.85 -3.57 28.03
CA MET A 31 34.75 -3.37 29.48
C MET A 31 35.66 -2.25 30.00
N ILE A 32 36.65 -1.83 29.21
CA ILE A 32 37.61 -0.77 29.58
C ILE A 32 37.14 0.60 29.07
N ASP A 33 36.73 0.70 27.80
CA ASP A 33 36.25 1.95 27.18
C ASP A 33 34.71 1.94 27.06
N ARG A 34 34.06 2.84 27.82
CA ARG A 34 32.60 3.00 27.86
C ARG A 34 31.98 3.31 26.49
N ASN A 35 32.73 3.94 25.58
CA ASN A 35 32.22 4.33 24.27
C ASN A 35 32.57 3.31 23.17
N ALA A 36 33.34 2.27 23.48
CA ALA A 36 33.81 1.31 22.49
C ALA A 36 32.68 0.47 21.89
N ILE A 37 31.62 0.18 22.66
CA ILE A 37 30.46 -0.59 22.19
C ILE A 37 29.73 0.11 21.04
N VAL A 38 29.61 1.45 21.08
CA VAL A 38 28.97 2.26 20.04
C VAL A 38 29.66 2.06 18.69
N LYS A 39 30.97 1.83 18.69
CA LYS A 39 31.77 1.66 17.47
C LYS A 39 31.53 0.32 16.79
N VAL A 40 30.98 -0.69 17.48
CA VAL A 40 30.91 -2.08 16.99
C VAL A 40 29.51 -2.69 17.00
N VAL A 41 28.59 -2.16 17.82
CA VAL A 41 27.25 -2.74 18.03
C VAL A 41 26.40 -2.81 16.75
N ASP A 42 26.61 -1.88 15.81
CA ASP A 42 25.83 -1.79 14.57
C ASP A 42 26.12 -2.91 13.57
N PHE A 43 27.32 -3.50 13.62
CA PHE A 43 27.74 -4.53 12.65
C PHE A 43 28.15 -5.85 13.27
N LEU A 44 28.28 -5.92 14.61
CA LEU A 44 28.70 -7.12 15.32
C LEU A 44 27.56 -7.68 16.18
N GLN A 45 27.27 -8.95 16.02
CA GLN A 45 26.22 -9.71 16.70
C GLN A 45 26.81 -10.79 17.62
N PRO A 46 26.08 -11.28 18.64
CA PRO A 46 26.56 -12.37 19.49
C PRO A 46 27.02 -13.61 18.70
N ARG A 47 26.31 -13.97 17.62
CA ARG A 47 26.64 -15.12 16.74
C ARG A 47 27.98 -14.99 15.99
N ASP A 48 28.59 -13.80 15.99
CA ASP A 48 29.85 -13.54 15.30
C ASP A 48 31.06 -14.07 16.08
N PHE A 49 30.90 -14.25 17.40
CA PHE A 49 31.89 -14.89 18.25
C PHE A 49 31.84 -16.41 18.09
N TYR A 50 33.00 -17.06 18.00
CA TYR A 50 33.09 -18.51 17.86
C TYR A 50 32.77 -19.22 19.17
N LYS A 51 33.25 -18.71 20.31
CA LYS A 51 32.99 -19.34 21.62
C LYS A 51 31.63 -18.95 22.17
N ASN A 52 30.80 -19.94 22.52
CA ASN A 52 29.51 -19.73 23.19
C ASN A 52 29.62 -18.84 24.45
N GLN A 53 30.73 -18.97 25.21
CA GLN A 53 31.02 -18.11 26.36
C GLN A 53 31.10 -16.63 25.95
N HIS A 54 31.83 -16.34 24.87
CA HIS A 54 31.97 -14.98 24.34
C HIS A 54 30.66 -14.44 23.76
N GLN A 55 29.84 -15.29 23.12
CA GLN A 55 28.51 -14.92 22.66
C GLN A 55 27.63 -14.45 23.83
N ALA A 56 27.64 -15.21 24.93
CA ALA A 56 26.86 -14.88 26.13
C ALA A 56 27.33 -13.60 26.82
N VAL A 57 28.65 -13.36 26.83
CA VAL A 57 29.26 -12.14 27.35
C VAL A 57 28.83 -10.93 26.49
N TYR A 58 28.98 -11.00 25.17
CA TYR A 58 28.61 -9.90 24.27
C TYR A 58 27.10 -9.62 24.25
N ASP A 59 26.26 -10.66 24.28
CA ASP A 59 24.79 -10.52 24.43
C ASP A 59 24.42 -9.74 25.70
N SER A 60 25.13 -9.97 26.79
CA SER A 60 24.90 -9.27 28.05
C SER A 60 25.42 -7.84 28.02
N MET A 61 26.52 -7.57 27.31
CA MET A 61 27.00 -6.21 27.04
C MET A 61 26.01 -5.40 26.20
N ARG A 62 25.43 -6.01 25.15
CA ARG A 62 24.45 -5.35 24.28
C ARG A 62 23.18 -5.00 25.05
N ASP A 63 22.68 -5.90 25.88
CA ASP A 63 21.51 -5.66 26.72
C ASP A 63 21.73 -4.55 27.76
N LEU A 64 22.95 -4.42 28.31
CA LEU A 64 23.31 -3.25 29.13
C LEU A 64 23.31 -1.95 28.29
N PHE A 65 23.86 -2.00 27.07
CA PHE A 65 23.85 -0.87 26.15
C PHE A 65 22.43 -0.43 25.76
N ASP A 66 21.54 -1.37 25.44
CA ASP A 66 20.13 -1.12 25.09
C ASP A 66 19.35 -0.45 26.25
N ARG A 67 19.79 -0.68 27.50
CA ARG A 67 19.24 -0.07 28.72
C ARG A 67 19.90 1.27 29.07
N ASN A 68 20.86 1.75 28.26
CA ASN A 68 21.71 2.90 28.55
C ASN A 68 22.51 2.77 29.87
N GLU A 69 22.89 1.54 30.24
CA GLU A 69 23.73 1.26 31.41
C GLU A 69 25.21 1.16 31.01
N THR A 70 26.13 1.45 31.94
CA THR A 70 27.57 1.35 31.66
C THR A 70 27.99 -0.11 31.54
N ILE A 71 28.85 -0.41 30.57
CA ILE A 71 29.47 -1.72 30.43
C ILE A 71 30.83 -1.68 31.14
N ASP A 72 30.89 -2.31 32.31
CA ASP A 72 32.12 -2.51 33.08
C ASP A 72 32.08 -3.88 33.75
N LEU A 73 33.19 -4.28 34.37
CA LEU A 73 33.32 -5.60 35.00
C LEU A 73 32.21 -5.86 36.04
N LEU A 74 31.81 -4.84 36.79
CA LEU A 74 30.83 -4.98 37.86
C LEU A 74 29.41 -5.12 37.27
N SER A 75 29.01 -4.19 36.41
CA SER A 75 27.68 -4.18 35.78
C SER A 75 27.44 -5.43 34.94
N LEU A 76 28.45 -5.86 34.17
CA LEU A 76 28.38 -7.06 33.35
C LEU A 76 28.29 -8.32 34.20
N SER A 77 29.05 -8.40 35.29
CA SER A 77 28.98 -9.55 36.20
C SER A 77 27.61 -9.68 36.87
N SER A 78 26.99 -8.55 37.27
CA SER A 78 25.64 -8.51 37.83
C SER A 78 24.62 -8.97 36.78
N ARG A 79 24.70 -8.46 35.55
CA ARG A 79 23.78 -8.81 34.48
C ARG A 79 23.84 -10.29 34.10
N LEU A 80 25.05 -10.84 34.02
CA LEU A 80 25.26 -12.27 33.77
C LEU A 80 24.74 -13.14 34.91
N GLN A 81 24.80 -12.66 36.15
CA GLN A 81 24.25 -13.35 37.32
C GLN A 81 22.72 -13.36 37.30
N GLU A 82 22.08 -12.23 36.98
CA GLU A 82 20.62 -12.14 36.79
C GLU A 82 20.12 -13.06 35.68
N LYS A 83 20.89 -13.18 34.58
CA LYS A 83 20.58 -14.09 33.47
C LYS A 83 20.91 -15.57 33.78
N GLY A 84 21.47 -15.88 34.95
CA GLY A 84 21.90 -17.24 35.30
C GLY A 84 23.06 -17.79 34.46
N LYS A 85 23.82 -16.92 33.78
CA LYS A 85 24.91 -17.29 32.85
C LYS A 85 26.32 -17.09 33.43
N LEU A 86 26.47 -16.43 34.59
CA LEU A 86 27.79 -16.10 35.15
C LEU A 86 28.67 -17.34 35.40
N GLU A 87 28.13 -18.41 35.98
CA GLU A 87 28.88 -19.65 36.19
C GLU A 87 29.23 -20.34 34.86
N THR A 88 28.32 -20.30 33.88
CA THR A 88 28.52 -20.96 32.56
C THR A 88 29.64 -20.35 31.73
N ILE A 89 29.98 -19.08 31.97
CA ILE A 89 31.09 -18.39 31.30
C ILE A 89 32.42 -18.52 32.05
N GLY A 90 32.46 -19.20 33.21
CA GLY A 90 33.68 -19.33 34.03
C GLY A 90 33.78 -18.34 35.18
N GLY A 91 32.67 -17.70 35.57
CA GLY A 91 32.60 -16.82 36.73
C GLY A 91 33.27 -15.45 36.54
N LYS A 92 33.36 -14.68 37.63
CA LYS A 92 33.98 -13.35 37.63
C LYS A 92 35.46 -13.37 37.26
N THR A 93 36.16 -14.47 37.60
CA THR A 93 37.57 -14.69 37.27
C THR A 93 37.83 -14.66 35.77
N TYR A 94 36.92 -15.23 34.96
CA TYR A 94 37.05 -15.21 33.50
C TYR A 94 36.85 -13.81 32.91
N LEU A 95 35.92 -13.02 33.44
CA LEU A 95 35.75 -11.63 33.01
C LEU A 95 37.00 -10.78 33.31
N THR A 96 37.65 -11.01 34.45
CA THR A 96 38.95 -10.38 34.78
C THR A 96 40.06 -10.80 33.81
N GLU A 97 40.09 -12.07 33.39
CA GLU A 97 41.02 -12.55 32.36
C GLU A 97 40.83 -11.82 31.02
N LEU A 98 39.56 -11.61 30.59
CA LEU A 98 39.26 -10.87 29.36
C LEU A 98 39.77 -9.43 29.40
N VAL A 99 39.61 -8.73 30.54
CA VAL A 99 40.13 -7.36 30.74
C VAL A 99 41.66 -7.35 30.64
N ASN A 100 42.33 -8.31 31.28
CA ASN A 100 43.79 -8.40 31.29
C ASN A 100 44.39 -8.86 29.95
N ALA A 101 43.58 -9.47 29.07
CA ALA A 101 44.02 -9.93 27.76
C ALA A 101 44.13 -8.80 26.72
N VAL A 102 43.67 -7.58 27.03
CA VAL A 102 43.65 -6.45 26.08
C VAL A 102 45.03 -5.81 25.95
N PRO A 103 45.67 -5.86 24.77
CA PRO A 103 46.95 -5.18 24.57
C PRO A 103 46.79 -3.66 24.50
N ASN A 104 45.74 -3.17 23.82
CA ASN A 104 45.38 -1.76 23.74
C ASN A 104 43.89 -1.59 23.37
N ALA A 105 43.11 -0.97 24.26
CA ALA A 105 41.68 -0.79 24.09
C ALA A 105 41.28 0.14 22.92
N MET A 106 42.21 0.97 22.41
CA MET A 106 41.95 1.87 21.28
C MET A 106 41.75 1.14 19.94
N HIS A 107 42.22 -0.10 19.82
CA HIS A 107 42.11 -0.93 18.60
C HIS A 107 40.84 -1.79 18.56
N VAL A 108 39.80 -1.43 19.32
CA VAL A 108 38.54 -2.19 19.39
C VAL A 108 37.92 -2.48 18.01
N LEU A 109 37.98 -1.51 17.08
CA LEU A 109 37.46 -1.67 15.72
C LEU A 109 38.25 -2.72 14.92
N ASP A 110 39.57 -2.79 15.11
CA ASP A 110 40.42 -3.75 14.41
C ASP A 110 40.14 -5.18 14.91
N TYR A 111 40.01 -5.35 16.23
CA TYR A 111 39.60 -6.63 16.82
C TYR A 111 38.20 -7.05 16.36
N ALA A 112 37.24 -6.13 16.33
CA ALA A 112 35.88 -6.39 15.83
C ALA A 112 35.86 -6.80 14.35
N LYS A 113 36.64 -6.12 13.49
CA LYS A 113 36.78 -6.50 12.08
C LYS A 113 37.38 -7.89 11.92
N ILE A 114 38.34 -8.28 12.77
CA ILE A 114 38.89 -9.64 12.75
C ILE A 114 37.82 -10.67 13.10
N VAL A 115 37.03 -10.45 14.16
CA VAL A 115 35.94 -11.35 14.57
C VAL A 115 34.90 -11.47 13.46
N GLN A 116 34.46 -10.34 12.89
CA GLN A 116 33.51 -10.30 11.78
C GLN A 116 34.05 -11.04 10.54
N LYS A 117 35.33 -10.82 10.16
CA LYS A 117 35.96 -11.54 9.06
C LYS A 117 35.96 -13.05 9.27
N LYS A 118 36.21 -13.51 10.51
CA LYS A 118 36.14 -14.94 10.85
C LYS A 118 34.71 -15.46 10.77
N ARG A 119 33.69 -14.68 11.18
CA ARG A 119 32.28 -15.05 10.99
C ARG A 119 31.91 -15.22 9.52
N ILE A 120 32.28 -14.27 8.66
CA ILE A 120 32.02 -14.34 7.21
C ILE A 120 32.62 -15.62 6.61
N LEU A 121 33.84 -15.99 7.02
CA LEU A 121 34.46 -17.23 6.57
C LEU A 121 33.71 -18.48 7.07
N ARG A 122 33.14 -18.46 8.28
CA ARG A 122 32.30 -19.56 8.79
C ARG A 122 30.96 -19.64 8.06
N ASP A 123 30.34 -18.50 7.77
CA ASP A 123 29.10 -18.44 6.97
C ASP A 123 29.32 -19.00 5.57
N LEU A 124 30.47 -18.68 4.94
CA LEU A 124 30.84 -19.23 3.64
C LEU A 124 31.01 -20.76 3.68
N ILE A 125 31.64 -21.30 4.71
CA ILE A 125 31.78 -22.75 4.88
C ILE A 125 30.42 -23.42 5.08
N GLN A 126 29.56 -22.84 5.92
CA GLN A 126 28.23 -23.36 6.20
C GLN A 126 27.35 -23.36 4.94
N THR A 127 27.30 -22.22 4.23
CA THR A 127 26.57 -22.10 2.97
C THR A 127 27.13 -23.03 1.90
N SER A 128 28.45 -23.22 1.82
CA SER A 128 29.03 -24.20 0.90
C SER A 128 28.57 -25.63 1.19
N TYR A 129 28.38 -25.98 2.47
CA TYR A 129 27.87 -27.29 2.86
C TYR A 129 26.38 -27.44 2.54
N GLU A 130 25.58 -26.40 2.80
CA GLU A 130 24.15 -26.36 2.45
C GLU A 130 23.93 -26.49 0.94
N ILE A 131 24.69 -25.74 0.13
CA ILE A 131 24.64 -25.82 -1.34
C ILE A 131 25.11 -27.20 -1.81
N GLY A 132 26.15 -27.77 -1.18
CA GLY A 132 26.60 -29.13 -1.46
C GLY A 132 25.49 -30.16 -1.22
N ASN A 133 24.75 -30.02 -0.12
CA ASN A 133 23.61 -30.89 0.20
C ASN A 133 22.42 -30.69 -0.75
N MET A 134 22.15 -29.45 -1.17
CA MET A 134 21.13 -29.14 -2.18
C MET A 134 21.38 -29.90 -3.49
N GLY A 135 22.66 -30.05 -3.89
CA GLY A 135 23.04 -30.79 -5.08
C GLY A 135 22.72 -32.29 -5.07
N PHE A 136 22.40 -32.88 -3.90
CA PHE A 136 21.94 -34.27 -3.78
C PHE A 136 20.41 -34.40 -3.79
N ASN A 137 19.66 -33.29 -3.79
CA ASN A 137 18.21 -33.32 -3.80
C ASN A 137 17.66 -33.32 -5.23
N GLU A 138 17.53 -34.52 -5.82
CA GLU A 138 17.07 -34.71 -7.20
C GLU A 138 15.55 -34.46 -7.40
N GLU A 139 14.79 -34.26 -6.31
CA GLU A 139 13.33 -34.04 -6.36
C GLU A 139 12.92 -32.56 -6.53
N GLU A 140 13.80 -31.62 -6.19
CA GLU A 140 13.56 -30.18 -6.37
C GLU A 140 13.97 -29.72 -7.77
N ASP A 141 13.24 -28.73 -8.30
CA ASP A 141 13.56 -28.11 -9.59
C ASP A 141 14.95 -27.44 -9.56
N VAL A 142 15.75 -27.70 -10.60
CA VAL A 142 17.14 -27.23 -10.70
C VAL A 142 17.24 -25.70 -10.67
N ASP A 143 16.30 -24.99 -11.28
CA ASP A 143 16.30 -23.52 -11.28
C ASP A 143 16.03 -22.97 -9.87
N ILE A 144 15.19 -23.65 -9.09
CA ILE A 144 14.94 -23.32 -7.67
C ILE A 144 16.19 -23.56 -6.82
N LEU A 145 16.89 -24.68 -7.03
CA LEU A 145 18.13 -25.01 -6.32
C LEU A 145 19.23 -23.98 -6.63
N LEU A 146 19.36 -23.59 -7.89
CA LEU A 146 20.31 -22.55 -8.32
C LEU A 146 19.97 -21.17 -7.70
N ASP A 147 18.69 -20.77 -7.66
CA ASP A 147 18.28 -19.51 -7.04
C ASP A 147 18.53 -19.50 -5.52
N LYS A 148 18.26 -20.62 -4.83
CA LYS A 148 18.59 -20.78 -3.40
C LYS A 148 20.10 -20.64 -3.18
N ALA A 149 20.93 -21.28 -4.01
CA ALA A 149 22.38 -21.19 -3.91
C ALA A 149 22.91 -19.77 -4.18
N GLU A 150 22.44 -19.11 -5.24
CA GLU A 150 22.81 -17.72 -5.57
C GLU A 150 22.41 -16.75 -4.45
N SER A 151 21.19 -16.87 -3.94
CA SER A 151 20.67 -16.04 -2.85
C SER A 151 21.48 -16.20 -1.56
N GLN A 152 21.86 -17.44 -1.20
CA GLN A 152 22.66 -17.70 -0.01
C GLN A 152 24.07 -17.10 -0.12
N ILE A 153 24.76 -17.27 -1.26
CA ILE A 153 26.09 -16.68 -1.50
C ILE A 153 26.00 -15.14 -1.47
N PHE A 154 24.97 -14.57 -2.09
CA PHE A 154 24.80 -13.12 -2.14
C PHE A 154 24.53 -12.49 -0.77
N ASN A 155 23.76 -13.14 0.10
CA ASN A 155 23.49 -12.65 1.46
C ASN A 155 24.79 -12.53 2.29
N ILE A 156 25.76 -13.42 2.08
CA ILE A 156 27.09 -13.32 2.73
C ILE A 156 27.83 -12.07 2.24
N ALA A 157 27.76 -11.77 0.94
CA ALA A 157 28.37 -10.57 0.36
C ALA A 157 27.71 -9.28 0.87
N GLN A 158 26.38 -9.25 1.04
CA GLN A 158 25.67 -8.06 1.56
C GLN A 158 25.98 -7.75 3.01
N HIS A 159 26.14 -8.75 3.88
CA HIS A 159 26.50 -8.52 5.28
C HIS A 159 27.86 -7.81 5.46
N SER A 160 28.68 -7.73 4.41
CA SER A 160 29.94 -6.95 4.41
C SER A 160 29.76 -5.45 4.11
N LEU A 161 28.60 -5.02 3.63
CA LEU A 161 28.29 -3.64 3.26
C LEU A 161 27.27 -3.03 4.24
N SER A 162 27.75 -2.47 5.35
CA SER A 162 26.90 -1.67 6.25
C SER A 162 26.45 -0.39 5.55
N GLN A 163 25.15 -0.17 5.38
CA GLN A 163 24.61 1.15 5.01
C GLN A 163 24.87 2.12 6.18
N GLN A 164 25.74 3.11 5.98
CA GLN A 164 26.03 4.16 6.95
C GLN A 164 25.45 5.48 6.45
N PHE A 165 25.04 6.36 7.38
CA PHE A 165 24.73 7.74 7.04
C PHE A 165 26.02 8.47 6.64
N THR A 166 26.11 8.94 5.39
CA THR A 166 27.24 9.73 4.93
C THR A 166 27.00 11.22 5.25
N PRO A 167 27.91 11.92 5.95
CA PRO A 167 27.81 13.36 6.15
C PRO A 167 27.76 14.11 4.81
N ILE A 168 26.82 15.07 4.68
CA ILE A 168 26.63 15.82 3.42
C ILE A 168 27.92 16.50 2.92
N LYS A 169 28.80 16.93 3.84
CA LYS A 169 30.08 17.56 3.52
C LYS A 169 30.92 16.74 2.53
N ASN A 170 30.89 15.41 2.65
CA ASN A 170 31.69 14.53 1.81
C ASN A 170 31.15 14.43 0.37
N GLU A 171 29.87 14.78 0.14
CA GLU A 171 29.22 14.74 -1.17
C GLU A 171 29.18 16.10 -1.87
N LEU A 172 29.36 17.20 -1.12
CA LEU A 172 29.28 18.57 -1.64
C LEU A 172 30.39 18.89 -2.65
N GLU A 173 31.61 18.39 -2.42
CA GLU A 173 32.75 18.58 -3.33
C GLU A 173 32.47 17.95 -4.70
N GLY A 174 32.05 16.68 -4.70
CA GLY A 174 31.62 16.00 -5.93
C GLY A 174 30.38 16.63 -6.56
N ALA A 175 29.48 17.25 -5.78
CA ALA A 175 28.36 18.01 -6.33
C ALA A 175 28.82 19.28 -7.05
N PHE A 176 29.80 20.00 -6.50
CA PHE A 176 30.36 21.19 -7.11
C PHE A 176 31.09 20.86 -8.42
N GLU A 177 31.92 19.82 -8.45
CA GLU A 177 32.59 19.37 -9.69
C GLU A 177 31.59 19.03 -10.80
N ARG A 178 30.48 18.36 -10.45
CA ARG A 178 29.41 18.07 -11.43
C ARG A 178 28.77 19.33 -11.99
N ILE A 179 28.53 20.35 -11.15
CA ILE A 179 27.94 21.64 -11.58
C ILE A 179 28.93 22.42 -12.45
N ASP A 180 30.21 22.46 -12.07
CA ASP A 180 31.26 23.15 -12.82
C ASP A 180 31.46 22.54 -14.22
N ASN A 181 31.48 21.21 -14.33
CA ASN A 181 31.55 20.52 -15.61
C ASN A 181 30.35 20.82 -16.52
N LEU A 182 29.14 20.94 -15.96
CA LEU A 182 27.94 21.32 -16.72
C LEU A 182 28.00 22.78 -17.20
N SER A 183 28.55 23.69 -16.39
CA SER A 183 28.74 25.09 -16.77
C SER A 183 29.73 25.26 -17.93
N LYS A 184 30.80 24.46 -17.93
CA LYS A 184 31.87 24.49 -18.96
C LYS A 184 31.44 23.91 -20.31
N HIS A 185 30.41 23.07 -20.36
CA HIS A 185 29.94 22.43 -21.59
C HIS A 185 28.47 22.80 -21.85
N LYS A 186 28.25 24.05 -22.28
CA LYS A 186 26.92 24.54 -22.64
C LYS A 186 26.33 23.70 -23.80
N GLY A 187 25.18 23.09 -23.56
CA GLY A 187 24.39 22.37 -24.57
C GLY A 187 24.44 20.84 -24.46
N THR A 188 25.36 20.26 -23.69
CA THR A 188 25.35 18.81 -23.43
C THR A 188 24.42 18.48 -22.24
N PRO A 189 23.51 17.50 -22.41
CA PRO A 189 22.64 17.09 -21.30
C PRO A 189 23.45 16.46 -20.17
N ARG A 190 22.99 16.67 -18.94
CA ARG A 190 23.58 16.07 -17.73
C ARG A 190 23.47 14.55 -17.72
N GLY A 191 22.34 14.05 -18.19
CA GLY A 191 22.03 12.62 -18.29
C GLY A 191 22.49 12.02 -19.62
N VAL A 192 22.08 10.78 -19.88
CA VAL A 192 22.31 10.13 -21.17
C VAL A 192 21.38 10.77 -22.22
N PRO A 193 21.89 11.36 -23.31
CA PRO A 193 21.06 12.03 -24.31
C PRO A 193 20.11 11.05 -25.01
N THR A 194 18.90 11.49 -25.31
CA THR A 194 17.91 10.69 -26.05
C THR A 194 18.11 10.78 -27.57
N GLY A 195 18.86 11.77 -28.05
CA GLY A 195 19.02 12.07 -29.49
C GLY A 195 17.91 12.97 -30.05
N PHE A 196 16.94 13.34 -29.22
CA PHE A 196 15.86 14.28 -29.57
C PHE A 196 16.09 15.59 -28.84
N VAL A 197 16.55 16.62 -29.57
CA VAL A 197 17.06 17.88 -29.00
C VAL A 197 16.01 18.56 -28.12
N ASP A 198 14.76 18.65 -28.59
CA ASP A 198 13.70 19.30 -27.83
C ASP A 198 13.22 18.46 -26.63
N LEU A 199 13.38 17.13 -26.67
CA LEU A 199 13.10 16.26 -25.52
C LEU A 199 14.21 16.38 -24.47
N ASP A 200 15.47 16.42 -24.90
CA ASP A 200 16.62 16.60 -24.02
C ASP A 200 16.66 17.98 -23.38
N LYS A 201 16.06 19.02 -23.99
CA LYS A 201 15.85 20.32 -23.32
C LYS A 201 14.94 20.23 -22.09
N ILE A 202 13.94 19.34 -22.12
CA ILE A 202 13.03 19.14 -20.98
C ILE A 202 13.63 18.17 -19.96
N LEU A 203 14.20 17.06 -20.43
CA LEU A 203 14.72 16.00 -19.56
C LEU A 203 16.13 16.26 -19.03
N SER A 204 16.91 17.12 -19.70
CA SER A 204 18.37 17.22 -19.52
C SER A 204 19.08 15.87 -19.70
N GLY A 205 18.58 15.03 -20.62
CA GLY A 205 18.96 13.64 -20.79
C GLY A 205 18.38 12.70 -19.71
N LEU A 206 18.47 11.40 -19.96
CA LEU A 206 18.01 10.35 -19.03
C LEU A 206 18.96 10.26 -17.83
N GLN A 207 18.46 10.60 -16.64
CA GLN A 207 19.27 10.67 -15.43
C GLN A 207 19.55 9.28 -14.85
N LYS A 208 20.74 9.11 -14.29
CA LYS A 208 21.10 7.90 -13.53
C LYS A 208 20.14 7.68 -12.37
N SER A 209 19.83 6.42 -12.10
CA SER A 209 18.91 5.99 -11.04
C SER A 209 17.44 6.33 -11.23
N ASP A 210 17.05 6.95 -12.35
CA ASP A 210 15.64 7.26 -12.65
C ASP A 210 14.93 6.09 -13.35
N LEU A 211 13.66 5.90 -12.98
CA LEU A 211 12.70 5.08 -13.71
C LEU A 211 11.86 5.99 -14.61
N VAL A 212 12.01 5.81 -15.91
CA VAL A 212 11.30 6.55 -16.96
C VAL A 212 10.24 5.62 -17.56
N ILE A 213 8.96 5.97 -17.43
CA ILE A 213 7.88 5.21 -18.06
C ILE A 213 7.50 5.89 -19.39
N LEU A 214 7.55 5.16 -20.49
CA LEU A 214 7.05 5.60 -21.80
C LEU A 214 5.79 4.81 -22.15
N ALA A 215 4.66 5.52 -22.26
CA ALA A 215 3.37 4.88 -22.44
C ALA A 215 2.58 5.38 -23.66
N ALA A 216 1.96 4.45 -24.38
CA ALA A 216 1.12 4.77 -25.52
C ALA A 216 0.06 3.69 -25.76
N ARG A 217 -0.93 3.99 -26.61
CA ARG A 217 -1.81 2.95 -27.18
C ARG A 217 -1.02 2.07 -28.18
N PRO A 218 -1.49 0.84 -28.45
CA PRO A 218 -0.93 0.01 -29.52
C PRO A 218 -0.81 0.76 -30.84
N SER A 219 0.24 0.45 -31.61
CA SER A 219 0.49 0.99 -32.95
C SER A 219 0.77 2.50 -33.04
N ILE A 220 0.93 3.20 -31.91
CA ILE A 220 1.27 4.64 -31.90
C ILE A 220 2.78 4.90 -32.09
N GLY A 221 3.64 3.93 -31.79
CA GLY A 221 5.10 4.04 -31.98
C GLY A 221 5.96 3.89 -30.71
N LYS A 222 5.41 3.37 -29.61
CA LYS A 222 6.11 3.17 -28.32
C LYS A 222 7.49 2.49 -28.49
N SER A 223 7.53 1.33 -29.14
CA SER A 223 8.78 0.59 -29.38
C SER A 223 9.69 1.30 -30.38
N GLY A 224 9.14 1.99 -31.39
CA GLY A 224 9.94 2.76 -32.35
C GLY A 224 10.75 3.86 -31.66
N LEU A 225 10.11 4.66 -30.81
CA LEU A 225 10.78 5.72 -30.05
C LEU A 225 11.87 5.14 -29.11
N ALA A 226 11.58 4.03 -28.43
CA ALA A 226 12.54 3.38 -27.55
C ALA A 226 13.77 2.86 -28.30
N LEU A 227 13.56 2.26 -29.49
CA LEU A 227 14.64 1.77 -30.34
C LEU A 227 15.46 2.91 -30.94
N ASP A 228 14.86 4.03 -31.32
CA ASP A 228 15.63 5.20 -31.80
C ASP A 228 16.53 5.78 -30.71
N ILE A 229 16.04 5.85 -29.46
CA ILE A 229 16.86 6.24 -28.30
C ILE A 229 18.01 5.24 -28.10
N ALA A 230 17.73 3.93 -28.13
CA ALA A 230 18.74 2.89 -28.00
C ALA A 230 19.81 2.99 -29.09
N ARG A 231 19.39 3.19 -30.34
CA ARG A 231 20.27 3.33 -31.50
C ARG A 231 21.17 4.55 -31.37
N TYR A 232 20.62 5.71 -31.01
CA TYR A 232 21.41 6.93 -30.82
C TYR A 232 22.46 6.74 -29.73
N ILE A 233 22.09 6.16 -28.58
CA ILE A 233 23.02 5.94 -27.47
C ILE A 233 24.09 4.90 -27.83
N GLY A 234 23.73 3.81 -28.49
CA GLY A 234 24.69 2.78 -28.90
C GLY A 234 25.62 3.25 -30.02
N VAL A 235 25.10 3.95 -31.03
CA VAL A 235 25.86 4.33 -32.22
C VAL A 235 26.65 5.63 -32.00
N ASN A 236 25.99 6.69 -31.51
CA ASN A 236 26.57 8.03 -31.41
C ASN A 236 27.31 8.23 -30.08
N GLU A 237 26.71 7.83 -28.96
CA GLU A 237 27.33 7.99 -27.64
C GLU A 237 28.29 6.85 -27.28
N LYS A 238 28.25 5.75 -28.03
CA LYS A 238 29.01 4.51 -27.80
C LYS A 238 28.87 3.99 -26.36
N LYS A 239 27.70 4.19 -25.74
CA LYS A 239 27.39 3.72 -24.39
C LYS A 239 26.61 2.39 -24.45
N PRO A 240 26.94 1.39 -23.61
CA PRO A 240 26.23 0.13 -23.61
C PRO A 240 24.73 0.27 -23.31
N VAL A 241 23.88 -0.37 -24.12
CA VAL A 241 22.42 -0.39 -23.94
C VAL A 241 21.95 -1.83 -23.82
N GLY A 242 21.24 -2.14 -22.74
CA GLY A 242 20.55 -3.43 -22.56
C GLY A 242 19.08 -3.30 -22.91
N LEU A 243 18.56 -4.20 -23.73
CA LEU A 243 17.17 -4.20 -24.17
C LEU A 243 16.53 -5.56 -23.91
N PHE A 244 15.51 -5.58 -23.05
CA PHE A 244 14.62 -6.72 -22.84
C PHE A 244 13.36 -6.52 -23.67
N SER A 245 13.14 -7.39 -24.65
CA SER A 245 12.00 -7.38 -25.55
C SER A 245 11.09 -8.57 -25.29
N LEU A 246 9.95 -8.29 -24.66
CA LEU A 246 8.95 -9.28 -24.28
C LEU A 246 7.85 -9.44 -25.33
N GLU A 247 7.70 -8.46 -26.23
CA GLU A 247 6.67 -8.46 -27.29
C GLU A 247 7.26 -8.80 -28.68
N MET A 248 8.46 -8.30 -28.99
CA MET A 248 9.08 -8.45 -30.31
C MET A 248 10.26 -9.42 -30.27
N SER A 249 10.48 -10.17 -31.36
CA SER A 249 11.68 -11.00 -31.50
C SER A 249 12.93 -10.17 -31.78
N LYS A 250 14.11 -10.74 -31.50
CA LYS A 250 15.42 -10.16 -31.86
C LYS A 250 15.47 -9.75 -33.34
N ASP A 251 15.00 -10.60 -34.25
CA ASP A 251 15.03 -10.32 -35.69
C ASP A 251 14.22 -9.06 -36.04
N GLN A 252 13.02 -8.91 -35.47
CA GLN A 252 12.18 -7.74 -35.71
C GLN A 252 12.82 -6.45 -35.19
N ILE A 253 13.58 -6.53 -34.10
CA ILE A 253 14.32 -5.39 -33.55
C ILE A 253 15.50 -5.05 -34.47
N ILE A 254 16.25 -6.05 -34.91
CA ILE A 254 17.40 -5.88 -35.82
C ILE A 254 16.93 -5.26 -37.14
N ASP A 255 15.85 -5.75 -37.73
CA ASP A 255 15.27 -5.18 -38.97
C ASP A 255 14.95 -3.69 -38.82
N ARG A 256 14.42 -3.28 -37.65
CA ARG A 256 14.13 -1.87 -37.37
C ARG A 256 15.40 -1.04 -37.15
N PHE A 257 16.42 -1.59 -36.51
CA PHE A 257 17.71 -0.90 -36.42
C PHE A 257 18.33 -0.71 -37.80
N ILE A 258 18.28 -1.72 -38.67
CA ILE A 258 18.76 -1.62 -40.06
C ILE A 258 17.94 -0.59 -40.83
N ALA A 259 16.61 -0.64 -40.79
CA ALA A 259 15.73 0.29 -41.49
C ALA A 259 16.00 1.75 -41.08
N SER A 260 16.07 2.01 -39.78
CA SER A 260 16.32 3.35 -39.23
C SER A 260 17.73 3.85 -39.49
N GLN A 261 18.76 2.98 -39.44
CA GLN A 261 20.16 3.35 -39.67
C GLN A 261 20.52 3.50 -41.15
N SER A 262 20.01 2.62 -42.01
CA SER A 262 20.22 2.67 -43.48
C SER A 262 19.32 3.68 -44.17
N ASN A 263 18.26 4.14 -43.49
CA ASN A 263 17.18 4.94 -44.05
C ASN A 263 16.44 4.19 -45.19
N VAL A 264 16.42 2.86 -45.19
CA VAL A 264 15.66 1.99 -46.12
C VAL A 264 14.29 1.65 -45.52
N ASP A 265 13.29 1.48 -46.37
CA ASP A 265 11.93 1.10 -45.97
C ASP A 265 11.91 -0.31 -45.32
N LEU A 266 11.20 -0.44 -44.20
CA LEU A 266 11.15 -1.67 -43.41
C LEU A 266 10.42 -2.80 -44.14
N TRP A 267 9.40 -2.48 -44.95
CA TRP A 267 8.69 -3.46 -45.77
C TRP A 267 9.55 -3.97 -46.92
N LYS A 268 10.38 -3.11 -47.54
CA LYS A 268 11.38 -3.56 -48.52
C LYS A 268 12.37 -4.55 -47.92
N LEU A 269 12.88 -4.30 -46.71
CA LEU A 269 13.76 -5.23 -45.99
C LEU A 269 13.08 -6.58 -45.76
N ARG A 270 11.81 -6.55 -45.29
CA ARG A 270 11.05 -7.78 -45.01
C ARG A 270 10.65 -8.58 -46.26
N THR A 271 10.46 -7.91 -47.39
CA THR A 271 10.02 -8.56 -48.64
C THR A 271 11.15 -8.85 -49.62
N GLY A 272 12.35 -8.34 -49.38
CA GLY A 272 13.50 -8.51 -50.27
C GLY A 272 13.48 -7.67 -51.56
N HIS A 273 12.50 -6.75 -51.71
CA HIS A 273 12.41 -5.85 -52.88
C HIS A 273 13.36 -4.65 -52.73
N LEU A 274 14.66 -4.96 -52.68
CA LEU A 274 15.74 -3.98 -52.52
C LEU A 274 16.26 -3.53 -53.89
N SER A 275 16.48 -2.23 -54.05
CA SER A 275 17.10 -1.69 -55.26
C SER A 275 18.61 -1.94 -55.25
N GLY A 276 19.15 -2.45 -56.36
CA GLY A 276 20.58 -2.79 -56.51
C GLY A 276 21.35 -1.89 -57.47
N GLU A 277 20.70 -0.89 -58.09
CA GLU A 277 21.29 -0.01 -59.09
C GLU A 277 20.85 1.46 -58.88
N GLY A 278 21.73 2.41 -59.16
CA GLY A 278 21.47 3.85 -59.08
C GLY A 278 21.84 4.51 -57.74
N PRO A 279 21.63 5.84 -57.59
CA PRO A 279 22.03 6.61 -56.41
C PRO A 279 21.24 6.27 -55.13
N GLU A 280 20.16 5.48 -55.22
CA GLU A 280 19.40 4.96 -54.07
C GLU A 280 19.67 3.47 -53.79
N ASN A 281 20.87 2.96 -54.09
CA ASN A 281 21.23 1.54 -53.86
C ASN A 281 20.96 1.10 -52.41
N ASP A 282 19.90 0.30 -52.21
CA ASP A 282 19.47 -0.14 -50.89
C ASP A 282 20.52 -1.09 -50.26
N PHE A 283 21.20 -1.93 -51.05
CA PHE A 283 22.21 -2.86 -50.56
C PHE A 283 23.44 -2.15 -49.98
N GLU A 284 23.95 -1.12 -50.65
CA GLU A 284 25.10 -0.33 -50.15
C GLU A 284 24.76 0.36 -48.82
N ARG A 285 23.55 0.92 -48.72
CA ARG A 285 23.08 1.61 -47.51
C ARG A 285 22.88 0.65 -46.34
N ILE A 286 22.36 -0.55 -46.62
CA ILE A 286 22.23 -1.62 -45.63
C ILE A 286 23.61 -2.09 -45.18
N GLN A 287 24.53 -2.33 -46.10
CA GLN A 287 25.89 -2.76 -45.77
C GLN A 287 26.63 -1.74 -44.89
N HIS A 288 26.50 -0.45 -45.21
CA HIS A 288 27.03 0.63 -44.36
C HIS A 288 26.37 0.62 -42.97
N ALA A 289 25.04 0.48 -42.90
CA ALA A 289 24.32 0.42 -41.63
C ALA A 289 24.74 -0.79 -40.78
N LEU A 290 24.95 -1.96 -41.38
CA LEU A 290 25.44 -3.16 -40.69
C LEU A 290 26.83 -2.94 -40.07
N GLY A 291 27.75 -2.29 -40.80
CA GLY A 291 29.07 -1.94 -40.26
C GLY A 291 28.99 -1.00 -39.06
N VAL A 292 28.12 0.01 -39.12
CA VAL A 292 27.91 0.93 -37.99
C VAL A 292 27.28 0.22 -36.78
N LEU A 293 26.27 -0.63 -37.02
CA LEU A 293 25.55 -1.35 -35.97
C LEU A 293 26.41 -2.44 -35.33
N SER A 294 27.32 -3.08 -36.06
CA SER A 294 28.20 -4.13 -35.50
C SER A 294 29.17 -3.61 -34.44
N GLU A 295 29.47 -2.30 -34.46
CA GLU A 295 30.31 -1.64 -33.45
C GLU A 295 29.51 -1.04 -32.29
N ALA A 296 28.17 -1.04 -32.36
CA ALA A 296 27.34 -0.43 -31.34
C ALA A 296 27.17 -1.42 -30.15
N PRO A 297 27.43 -1.01 -28.90
CA PRO A 297 27.29 -1.88 -27.73
C PRO A 297 25.82 -2.04 -27.30
N ILE A 298 24.98 -2.62 -28.17
CA ILE A 298 23.57 -2.87 -27.93
C ILE A 298 23.36 -4.37 -27.68
N PHE A 299 22.80 -4.72 -26.53
CA PHE A 299 22.59 -6.10 -26.08
C PHE A 299 21.09 -6.38 -25.98
N ILE A 300 20.62 -7.40 -26.69
CA ILE A 300 19.20 -7.72 -26.80
C ILE A 300 18.92 -9.08 -26.17
N ASP A 301 17.89 -9.12 -25.33
CA ASP A 301 17.25 -10.35 -24.86
C ASP A 301 15.78 -10.34 -25.26
N ASP A 302 15.31 -11.40 -25.92
CA ASP A 302 13.92 -11.59 -26.35
C ASP A 302 13.27 -12.81 -25.69
N THR A 303 13.77 -13.20 -24.51
CA THR A 303 13.25 -14.35 -23.78
C THR A 303 11.81 -14.08 -23.33
N ALA A 304 10.86 -14.87 -23.84
CA ALA A 304 9.46 -14.77 -23.45
C ALA A 304 9.29 -15.16 -21.97
N GLY A 305 8.40 -14.45 -21.27
CA GLY A 305 8.05 -14.76 -19.87
C GLY A 305 9.17 -14.50 -18.85
N ILE A 306 10.19 -13.69 -19.18
CA ILE A 306 11.27 -13.39 -18.23
C ILE A 306 10.69 -12.78 -16.93
N ASN A 307 11.10 -13.34 -15.80
CA ASN A 307 10.75 -12.78 -14.51
C ASN A 307 11.70 -11.63 -14.11
N ILE A 308 11.28 -10.82 -13.14
CA ILE A 308 12.08 -9.66 -12.70
C ILE A 308 13.46 -10.05 -12.13
N MET A 309 13.62 -11.25 -11.57
CA MET A 309 14.89 -11.70 -10.98
C MET A 309 15.92 -12.04 -12.05
N GLN A 310 15.53 -12.82 -13.05
CA GLN A 310 16.35 -13.14 -14.22
C GLN A 310 16.80 -11.86 -14.94
N MET A 311 15.86 -10.93 -15.14
CA MET A 311 16.18 -9.61 -15.71
C MET A 311 17.23 -8.86 -14.88
N ARG A 312 17.07 -8.83 -13.55
CA ARG A 312 18.05 -8.18 -12.65
C ARG A 312 19.42 -8.86 -12.73
N ALA A 313 19.48 -10.19 -12.72
CA ALA A 313 20.74 -10.93 -12.83
C ALA A 313 21.48 -10.62 -14.13
N MET A 314 20.76 -10.62 -15.26
CA MET A 314 21.30 -10.27 -16.56
C MET A 314 21.76 -8.80 -16.64
N ALA A 315 20.96 -7.87 -16.12
CA ALA A 315 21.31 -6.44 -16.08
C ALA A 315 22.57 -6.19 -15.21
N ARG A 316 22.70 -6.88 -14.07
CA ARG A 316 23.91 -6.83 -13.23
C ARG A 316 25.14 -7.35 -13.95
N ARG A 317 25.02 -8.51 -14.61
CA ARG A 317 26.12 -9.10 -15.39
C ARG A 317 26.59 -8.14 -16.47
N LEU A 318 25.65 -7.51 -17.18
CA LEU A 318 25.93 -6.52 -18.21
C LEU A 318 26.59 -5.26 -17.64
N GLN A 319 26.14 -4.78 -16.48
CA GLN A 319 26.76 -3.65 -15.76
C GLN A 319 28.22 -3.94 -15.39
N VAL A 320 28.51 -5.13 -14.85
CA VAL A 320 29.87 -5.51 -14.43
C VAL A 320 30.81 -5.71 -15.62
N GLN A 321 30.32 -6.31 -16.70
CA GLN A 321 31.15 -6.63 -17.87
C GLN A 321 31.41 -5.42 -18.78
N HIS A 322 30.42 -4.54 -18.95
CA HIS A 322 30.48 -3.48 -19.97
C HIS A 322 30.23 -2.07 -19.44
N GLY A 323 29.67 -1.90 -18.24
CA GLY A 323 29.27 -0.58 -17.72
C GLY A 323 28.03 -0.04 -18.44
N LEU A 324 26.84 -0.49 -18.01
CA LEU A 324 25.57 -0.19 -18.64
C LEU A 324 25.25 1.32 -18.59
N GLY A 325 24.86 1.88 -19.74
CA GLY A 325 24.45 3.28 -19.89
C GLY A 325 22.94 3.48 -19.87
N LEU A 326 22.18 2.52 -20.39
CA LEU A 326 20.71 2.52 -20.40
C LEU A 326 20.17 1.10 -20.35
N LEU A 327 19.07 0.90 -19.62
CA LEU A 327 18.28 -0.33 -19.67
C LEU A 327 16.88 -0.05 -20.21
N ILE A 328 16.43 -0.82 -21.21
CA ILE A 328 15.11 -0.73 -21.82
C ILE A 328 14.33 -2.02 -21.56
N VAL A 329 13.06 -1.90 -21.18
CA VAL A 329 12.13 -3.03 -20.98
C VAL A 329 10.85 -2.80 -21.79
N ASP A 330 10.64 -3.60 -22.85
CA ASP A 330 9.46 -3.54 -23.72
C ASP A 330 8.62 -4.83 -23.61
N TYR A 331 7.51 -4.88 -22.86
CA TYR A 331 6.92 -3.87 -22.00
C TYR A 331 6.45 -4.48 -20.70
N LEU A 332 6.31 -3.63 -19.67
CA LEU A 332 6.11 -4.01 -18.26
C LEU A 332 5.05 -5.10 -18.04
N GLN A 333 3.97 -5.07 -18.82
CA GLN A 333 2.81 -5.92 -18.58
C GLN A 333 2.98 -7.38 -19.05
N LEU A 334 4.07 -7.72 -19.73
CA LEU A 334 4.39 -9.09 -20.16
C LEU A 334 5.40 -9.80 -19.25
N MET A 335 5.88 -9.14 -18.19
CA MET A 335 6.78 -9.76 -17.22
C MET A 335 6.01 -10.76 -16.35
N GLU A 336 6.60 -11.93 -16.11
CA GLU A 336 6.02 -12.89 -15.20
C GLU A 336 6.22 -12.46 -13.74
N PRO A 337 5.16 -12.43 -12.93
CA PRO A 337 5.27 -12.11 -11.52
C PRO A 337 5.92 -13.27 -10.76
N ARG A 338 6.59 -12.95 -9.64
CA ARG A 338 7.18 -13.95 -8.74
C ARG A 338 6.17 -14.94 -8.17
N ILE A 339 4.91 -14.49 -8.04
CA ILE A 339 3.79 -15.30 -7.54
C ILE A 339 2.73 -15.37 -8.64
N ALA A 340 2.56 -16.55 -9.23
CA ALA A 340 1.67 -16.80 -10.37
C ALA A 340 0.20 -16.40 -10.12
N ASN A 341 -0.24 -16.33 -8.86
CA ASN A 341 -1.62 -16.00 -8.48
C ASN A 341 -1.83 -14.52 -8.10
N MET A 342 -0.85 -13.64 -8.26
CA MET A 342 -1.07 -12.21 -8.01
C MET A 342 -1.93 -11.57 -9.10
N GLN A 343 -2.73 -10.58 -8.73
CA GLN A 343 -3.59 -9.86 -9.66
C GLN A 343 -2.84 -8.72 -10.36
N MET A 344 -3.16 -8.45 -11.63
CA MET A 344 -2.42 -7.53 -12.52
C MET A 344 -2.04 -6.18 -11.89
N VAL A 345 -2.93 -5.53 -11.14
CA VAL A 345 -2.66 -4.26 -10.44
C VAL A 345 -1.51 -4.38 -9.43
N GLN A 346 -1.50 -5.48 -8.68
CA GLN A 346 -0.47 -5.78 -7.68
C GLN A 346 0.85 -6.14 -8.38
N GLN A 347 0.79 -6.91 -9.46
CA GLN A 347 1.94 -7.22 -10.30
C GLN A 347 2.61 -5.94 -10.84
N MET A 348 1.84 -5.01 -11.41
CA MET A 348 2.39 -3.74 -11.92
C MET A 348 3.06 -2.91 -10.84
N THR A 349 2.49 -2.90 -9.63
CA THR A 349 3.06 -2.17 -8.49
C THR A 349 4.40 -2.79 -8.08
N GLU A 350 4.45 -4.11 -7.96
CA GLU A 350 5.68 -4.84 -7.61
C GLU A 350 6.77 -4.68 -8.66
N ILE A 351 6.42 -4.81 -9.95
CA ILE A 351 7.34 -4.65 -11.08
C ILE A 351 7.90 -3.23 -11.11
N SER A 352 7.04 -2.21 -11.02
CA SER A 352 7.50 -0.80 -11.04
C SER A 352 8.45 -0.48 -9.89
N ARG A 353 8.20 -1.01 -8.69
CA ARG A 353 9.10 -0.86 -7.53
C ARG A 353 10.42 -1.55 -7.74
N SER A 354 10.37 -2.78 -8.23
CA SER A 354 11.57 -3.58 -8.48
C SER A 354 12.46 -2.94 -9.53
N LEU A 355 11.88 -2.37 -10.58
CA LEU A 355 12.62 -1.63 -11.60
C LEU A 355 13.19 -0.31 -11.08
N LYS A 356 12.45 0.43 -10.24
CA LYS A 356 13.01 1.62 -9.58
C LYS A 356 14.15 1.26 -8.62
N GLY A 357 14.04 0.14 -7.92
CA GLY A 357 15.10 -0.43 -7.11
C GLY A 357 16.33 -0.77 -7.95
N LEU A 358 16.14 -1.46 -9.08
CA LEU A 358 17.18 -1.81 -10.03
C LEU A 358 17.89 -0.57 -10.60
N ALA A 359 17.12 0.45 -10.99
CA ALA A 359 17.69 1.72 -11.50
C ALA A 359 18.65 2.34 -10.48
N LYS A 360 18.21 2.47 -9.23
CA LYS A 360 19.03 3.01 -8.12
C LYS A 360 20.26 2.14 -7.83
N GLU A 361 20.08 0.83 -7.85
CA GLU A 361 21.12 -0.15 -7.56
C GLU A 361 22.24 -0.13 -8.59
N LEU A 362 21.90 -0.08 -9.88
CA LEU A 362 22.90 -0.03 -10.95
C LEU A 362 23.42 1.39 -11.20
N ALA A 363 22.75 2.41 -10.67
CA ALA A 363 22.96 3.82 -11.01
C ALA A 363 22.83 4.10 -12.52
N VAL A 364 21.81 3.49 -13.15
CA VAL A 364 21.53 3.53 -14.60
C VAL A 364 20.07 3.97 -14.83
N PRO A 365 19.77 4.79 -15.85
CA PRO A 365 18.38 5.06 -16.24
C PRO A 365 17.70 3.78 -16.72
N VAL A 366 16.47 3.54 -16.25
CA VAL A 366 15.62 2.44 -16.74
C VAL A 366 14.44 3.02 -17.51
N LEU A 367 14.37 2.74 -18.81
CA LEU A 367 13.26 3.10 -19.68
C LEU A 367 12.29 1.91 -19.80
N ALA A 368 11.17 2.01 -19.10
CA ALA A 368 10.13 0.99 -19.07
C ALA A 368 8.97 1.38 -19.98
N LEU A 369 8.66 0.52 -20.96
CA LEU A 369 7.53 0.75 -21.84
C LEU A 369 6.25 0.24 -21.20
N SER A 370 5.15 0.98 -21.34
CA SER A 370 3.84 0.60 -20.79
C SER A 370 2.72 0.80 -21.82
N GLN A 371 1.80 -0.15 -21.89
CA GLN A 371 0.63 -0.02 -22.75
C GLN A 371 -0.51 0.70 -22.03
N LEU A 372 -1.20 1.63 -22.71
CA LEU A 372 -2.37 2.32 -22.17
C LEU A 372 -3.68 1.56 -22.41
N SER A 373 -4.62 1.71 -21.48
CA SER A 373 -5.98 1.18 -21.62
C SER A 373 -6.76 1.86 -22.76
N ARG A 374 -7.81 1.20 -23.27
CA ARG A 374 -8.72 1.75 -24.29
C ARG A 374 -9.54 2.95 -23.80
N ALA A 375 -9.56 3.25 -22.50
CA ALA A 375 -10.32 4.37 -21.94
C ALA A 375 -9.90 5.74 -22.51
N VAL A 376 -8.66 5.86 -22.98
CA VAL A 376 -8.13 7.08 -23.63
C VAL A 376 -8.97 7.46 -24.86
N GLU A 377 -9.43 6.47 -25.63
CA GLU A 377 -10.16 6.64 -26.90
C GLU A 377 -11.58 7.17 -26.69
N GLN A 378 -12.16 6.99 -25.50
CA GLN A 378 -13.51 7.46 -25.17
C GLN A 378 -13.57 8.97 -24.91
N ARG A 379 -12.42 9.65 -24.80
CA ARG A 379 -12.34 11.09 -24.57
C ARG A 379 -12.09 11.82 -25.88
N THR A 380 -12.63 13.03 -25.97
CA THR A 380 -12.39 13.95 -27.10
C THR A 380 -11.82 15.26 -26.55
N PRO A 381 -10.57 15.64 -26.88
CA PRO A 381 -9.60 14.89 -27.68
C PRO A 381 -9.00 13.70 -26.88
N SER A 382 -8.59 12.64 -27.59
CA SER A 382 -8.07 11.38 -27.01
C SER A 382 -6.62 11.48 -26.53
N ILE A 383 -6.28 12.58 -25.85
CA ILE A 383 -4.93 12.85 -25.36
C ILE A 383 -4.68 12.07 -24.07
N PRO A 384 -3.61 11.24 -23.98
CA PRO A 384 -3.23 10.55 -22.76
C PRO A 384 -2.89 11.51 -21.60
N LYS A 385 -3.19 11.06 -20.38
CA LYS A 385 -2.94 11.74 -19.11
C LYS A 385 -2.42 10.72 -18.12
N LEU A 386 -1.83 11.19 -17.02
CA LEU A 386 -1.34 10.33 -15.92
C LEU A 386 -2.39 9.33 -15.42
N SER A 387 -3.67 9.73 -15.43
CA SER A 387 -4.80 8.86 -15.09
C SER A 387 -5.00 7.65 -16.01
N ASP A 388 -4.32 7.58 -17.14
CA ASP A 388 -4.46 6.49 -18.11
C ASP A 388 -3.35 5.45 -18.00
N LEU A 389 -2.22 5.83 -17.38
CA LEU A 389 -1.27 4.91 -16.76
C LEU A 389 -1.82 4.34 -15.47
N ARG A 390 -2.69 5.10 -14.80
CA ARG A 390 -3.49 4.61 -13.70
C ARG A 390 -4.50 3.61 -14.23
N GLU A 391 -4.17 2.35 -14.12
CA GLU A 391 -5.22 1.33 -13.94
C GLU A 391 -5.99 1.54 -12.62
N SER A 392 -5.55 2.46 -11.74
CA SER A 392 -6.14 2.74 -10.45
C SER A 392 -7.31 3.71 -10.50
N GLY A 393 -8.40 3.32 -9.84
CA GLY A 393 -9.56 4.17 -9.69
C GLY A 393 -9.48 5.16 -8.56
N CYS A 394 -10.50 6.00 -8.49
CA CYS A 394 -10.58 7.16 -7.64
C CYS A 394 -11.94 7.15 -6.91
N LEU A 395 -11.99 7.80 -5.75
CA LEU A 395 -13.16 7.88 -4.88
C LEU A 395 -13.90 9.19 -5.10
N MET A 396 -15.21 9.23 -4.87
CA MET A 396 -15.97 10.48 -4.91
C MET A 396 -15.54 11.40 -3.76
N GLY A 397 -15.58 12.72 -3.97
CA GLY A 397 -15.12 13.69 -2.97
C GLY A 397 -15.83 13.64 -1.62
N ASP A 398 -17.07 13.12 -1.55
CA ASP A 398 -17.84 12.95 -0.32
C ASP A 398 -17.46 11.69 0.48
N THR A 399 -16.60 10.82 -0.06
CA THR A 399 -16.12 9.61 0.61
C THR A 399 -15.37 9.95 1.89
N LEU A 400 -15.78 9.35 3.01
CA LEU A 400 -15.25 9.69 4.33
C LEU A 400 -14.03 8.84 4.68
N ILE A 401 -12.93 9.52 5.00
CA ILE A 401 -11.73 8.96 5.60
C ILE A 401 -11.81 9.13 7.11
N THR A 402 -11.57 8.05 7.86
CA THR A 402 -11.49 8.11 9.32
C THR A 402 -10.04 8.28 9.73
N ARG A 403 -9.74 9.33 10.48
CA ARG A 403 -8.41 9.52 11.05
C ARG A 403 -8.19 8.49 12.17
N ALA A 404 -7.14 7.69 12.06
CA ALA A 404 -6.84 6.64 13.05
C ALA A 404 -6.36 7.20 14.39
N ASP A 405 -5.78 8.40 14.41
CA ASP A 405 -5.37 9.07 15.64
C ASP A 405 -6.58 9.58 16.43
N THR A 406 -7.45 10.33 15.79
CA THR A 406 -8.47 11.16 16.43
C THR A 406 -9.88 10.66 16.25
N GLY A 407 -10.13 9.70 15.35
CA GLY A 407 -11.46 9.22 14.99
C GLY A 407 -12.29 10.17 14.13
N GLU A 408 -11.82 11.38 13.82
CA GLU A 408 -12.54 12.32 12.96
C GLU A 408 -12.83 11.72 11.59
N ARG A 409 -14.03 11.95 11.06
CA ARG A 409 -14.45 11.45 9.74
C ARG A 409 -14.54 12.60 8.75
N ILE A 410 -13.59 12.69 7.84
CA ILE A 410 -13.41 13.85 6.96
C ILE A 410 -13.60 13.41 5.51
N PRO A 411 -14.38 14.13 4.69
CA PRO A 411 -14.46 13.88 3.25
C PRO A 411 -13.08 13.96 2.60
N ILE A 412 -12.76 13.03 1.70
CA ILE A 412 -11.44 12.96 1.05
C ILE A 412 -11.08 14.25 0.32
N LYS A 413 -12.08 14.97 -0.24
CA LYS A 413 -11.87 16.26 -0.90
C LYS A 413 -11.35 17.36 0.04
N ASP A 414 -11.74 17.31 1.32
CA ASP A 414 -11.37 18.31 2.33
C ASP A 414 -9.97 18.04 2.91
N LEU A 415 -9.37 16.89 2.55
CA LEU A 415 -8.02 16.49 2.92
C LEU A 415 -6.99 16.76 1.81
N VAL A 416 -7.39 17.33 0.67
CA VAL A 416 -6.46 17.66 -0.43
C VAL A 416 -5.40 18.66 0.04
N GLY A 417 -4.15 18.40 -0.33
CA GLY A 417 -3.01 19.23 0.08
C GLY A 417 -2.48 18.93 1.48
N GLN A 418 -3.21 18.16 2.29
CA GLN A 418 -2.71 17.65 3.57
C GLN A 418 -1.90 16.37 3.35
N ASN A 419 -0.92 16.18 4.23
CA ASN A 419 0.01 15.06 4.24
C ASN A 419 0.16 14.52 5.67
N ASN A 420 0.73 13.34 5.78
CA ASN A 420 1.00 12.67 7.04
C ASN A 420 -0.26 12.36 7.89
N ILE A 421 -1.40 12.08 7.23
CA ILE A 421 -2.68 11.81 7.89
C ILE A 421 -2.74 10.35 8.34
N PRO A 422 -2.88 10.03 9.64
CA PRO A 422 -3.00 8.66 10.11
C PRO A 422 -4.35 8.06 9.70
N VAL A 423 -4.34 6.88 9.08
CA VAL A 423 -5.51 6.14 8.61
C VAL A 423 -5.38 4.65 8.93
N HIS A 424 -6.52 3.98 8.99
CA HIS A 424 -6.56 2.52 9.06
C HIS A 424 -6.20 1.92 7.71
N SER A 425 -5.30 0.94 7.73
CA SER A 425 -4.89 0.16 6.58
C SER A 425 -4.79 -1.31 6.93
N LEU A 426 -5.08 -2.19 5.97
CA LEU A 426 -4.88 -3.63 6.06
C LEU A 426 -3.42 -3.98 5.77
N ASP A 427 -2.80 -4.81 6.59
CA ASP A 427 -1.49 -5.41 6.33
C ASP A 427 -1.61 -6.81 5.67
N GLU A 428 -0.47 -7.43 5.37
CA GLU A 428 -0.38 -8.76 4.76
C GLU A 428 -0.93 -9.90 5.64
N ASN A 429 -1.00 -9.69 6.95
CA ASN A 429 -1.51 -10.64 7.94
C ASN A 429 -2.99 -10.43 8.26
N TRP A 430 -3.70 -9.67 7.41
CA TRP A 430 -5.12 -9.37 7.56
C TRP A 430 -5.47 -8.59 8.84
N GLN A 431 -4.50 -7.85 9.40
CA GLN A 431 -4.67 -7.00 10.56
C GLN A 431 -4.86 -5.55 10.14
N ILE A 432 -5.67 -4.80 10.90
CA ILE A 432 -5.84 -3.37 10.66
C ILE A 432 -4.82 -2.61 11.50
N LYS A 433 -3.94 -1.88 10.82
CA LYS A 433 -2.87 -1.06 11.41
C LYS A 433 -3.05 0.40 11.06
N THR A 434 -2.48 1.28 11.89
CA THR A 434 -2.37 2.70 11.58
C THR A 434 -1.21 2.92 10.62
N LYS A 435 -1.50 3.51 9.47
CA LYS A 435 -0.52 3.95 8.46
C LYS A 435 -0.79 5.39 8.07
N ARG A 436 0.13 6.03 7.35
CA ARG A 436 0.02 7.47 7.03
C ARG A 436 -0.22 7.69 5.54
N ILE A 437 -1.22 8.50 5.22
CA ILE A 437 -1.40 9.04 3.87
C ILE A 437 -0.32 10.09 3.64
N SER A 438 0.48 9.88 2.61
CA SER A 438 1.54 10.79 2.15
C SER A 438 1.02 11.91 1.26
N LYS A 439 -0.02 11.64 0.45
CA LYS A 439 -0.57 12.58 -0.53
C LYS A 439 -2.03 12.31 -0.82
N ILE A 440 -2.82 13.37 -0.96
CA ILE A 440 -4.22 13.35 -1.42
C ILE A 440 -4.38 14.41 -2.50
N PHE A 441 -5.03 14.04 -3.62
CA PHE A 441 -5.14 14.93 -4.77
C PHE A 441 -6.42 14.69 -5.57
N CYS A 442 -6.89 15.75 -6.23
CA CYS A 442 -7.98 15.68 -7.19
C CYS A 442 -7.48 15.00 -8.48
N SER A 443 -8.27 14.08 -9.01
CA SER A 443 -7.99 13.32 -10.23
C SER A 443 -8.89 13.71 -11.41
N GLY A 444 -9.56 14.86 -11.30
CA GLY A 444 -10.48 15.39 -12.30
C GLY A 444 -11.86 14.74 -12.26
N GLU A 445 -12.65 14.97 -13.29
CA GLU A 445 -13.98 14.38 -13.43
C GLU A 445 -13.91 12.97 -14.05
N LYS A 446 -14.58 12.01 -13.43
CA LYS A 446 -14.73 10.64 -13.95
C LYS A 446 -16.16 10.15 -13.81
N ILE A 447 -16.55 9.15 -14.60
CA ILE A 447 -17.79 8.41 -14.37
C ILE A 447 -17.63 7.62 -13.07
N VAL A 448 -18.58 7.81 -12.16
CA VAL A 448 -18.62 7.18 -10.84
C VAL A 448 -19.76 6.18 -10.77
N TYR A 449 -19.52 5.12 -10.01
CA TYR A 449 -20.46 4.06 -9.71
C TYR A 449 -20.67 4.00 -8.20
N GLU A 450 -21.90 3.78 -7.78
CA GLU A 450 -22.25 3.47 -6.40
C GLU A 450 -22.21 1.96 -6.19
N LEU A 451 -21.33 1.51 -5.30
CA LEU A 451 -21.24 0.13 -4.84
C LEU A 451 -21.92 0.03 -3.46
N LYS A 452 -22.91 -0.85 -3.35
CA LYS A 452 -23.67 -1.10 -2.11
C LYS A 452 -23.46 -2.53 -1.62
N LEU A 453 -23.10 -2.65 -0.35
CA LEU A 453 -22.87 -3.92 0.33
C LEU A 453 -24.11 -4.38 1.13
N ARG A 454 -24.14 -5.67 1.50
CA ARG A 454 -25.23 -6.32 2.24
C ARG A 454 -25.42 -5.75 3.64
N SER A 455 -24.35 -5.24 4.27
CA SER A 455 -24.46 -4.50 5.53
C SER A 455 -25.11 -3.11 5.36
N GLY A 456 -25.35 -2.66 4.13
CA GLY A 456 -25.85 -1.32 3.80
C GLY A 456 -24.77 -0.25 3.72
N SER A 457 -23.48 -0.62 3.83
CA SER A 457 -22.38 0.29 3.49
C SER A 457 -22.43 0.63 2.00
N ILE A 458 -22.10 1.88 1.68
CA ILE A 458 -22.02 2.39 0.32
C ILE A 458 -20.70 3.10 0.15
N ILE A 459 -20.08 2.91 -1.01
CA ILE A 459 -18.94 3.71 -1.48
C ILE A 459 -19.14 4.04 -2.94
N LYS A 460 -18.63 5.20 -3.34
CA LYS A 460 -18.75 5.70 -4.71
C LYS A 460 -17.35 5.84 -5.30
N ALA A 461 -17.09 5.16 -6.40
CA ALA A 461 -15.78 5.11 -7.01
C ALA A 461 -15.85 5.01 -8.53
N SER A 462 -14.75 5.32 -9.22
CA SER A 462 -14.65 5.08 -10.66
C SER A 462 -14.60 3.57 -10.98
N ALA A 463 -14.97 3.20 -12.21
CA ALA A 463 -15.02 1.81 -12.68
C ALA A 463 -13.75 1.00 -12.38
N ASN A 464 -12.58 1.64 -12.46
CA ASN A 464 -11.29 1.01 -12.27
C ASN A 464 -10.79 1.02 -10.81
N HIS A 465 -11.61 1.43 -9.82
CA HIS A 465 -11.17 1.45 -8.42
C HIS A 465 -11.05 0.03 -7.86
N PRO A 466 -9.89 -0.39 -7.33
CA PRO A 466 -9.73 -1.74 -6.79
C PRO A 466 -10.33 -1.88 -5.38
N PHE A 467 -10.92 -3.04 -5.12
CA PHE A 467 -11.46 -3.48 -3.83
C PHE A 467 -10.91 -4.85 -3.47
N LYS A 468 -10.66 -5.09 -2.18
CA LYS A 468 -10.05 -6.33 -1.71
C LYS A 468 -11.08 -7.47 -1.67
N LYS A 469 -10.87 -8.49 -2.50
CA LYS A 469 -11.44 -9.84 -2.37
C LYS A 469 -10.41 -10.79 -1.72
N ILE A 470 -10.81 -12.02 -1.43
CA ILE A 470 -9.93 -13.05 -0.87
C ILE A 470 -8.77 -13.41 -1.82
N ASP A 471 -9.06 -13.39 -3.11
CA ASP A 471 -8.19 -13.76 -4.22
C ASP A 471 -7.45 -12.55 -4.82
N GLY A 472 -7.55 -11.36 -4.23
CA GLY A 472 -6.79 -10.18 -4.67
C GLY A 472 -7.56 -8.86 -4.67
N TRP A 473 -7.06 -7.89 -5.43
CA TRP A 473 -7.65 -6.57 -5.65
C TRP A 473 -8.37 -6.48 -6.99
N PHE A 474 -9.71 -6.39 -6.95
CA PHE A 474 -10.55 -6.37 -8.15
C PHE A 474 -11.10 -4.98 -8.42
N ARG A 475 -11.06 -4.55 -9.68
CA ARG A 475 -11.69 -3.28 -10.10
C ARG A 475 -13.20 -3.33 -9.90
N LEU A 476 -13.80 -2.19 -9.60
CA LEU A 476 -15.25 -2.07 -9.43
C LEU A 476 -16.03 -2.67 -10.61
N ASP A 477 -15.59 -2.48 -11.84
CA ASP A 477 -16.24 -3.00 -13.04
C ASP A 477 -16.02 -4.50 -13.31
N GLN A 478 -15.11 -5.14 -12.57
CA GLN A 478 -14.93 -6.60 -12.56
C GLN A 478 -15.80 -7.27 -11.48
N LEU A 479 -16.34 -6.49 -10.53
CA LEU A 479 -17.17 -7.01 -9.46
C LEU A 479 -18.60 -7.24 -9.93
N LYS A 480 -19.25 -8.26 -9.35
CA LYS A 480 -20.66 -8.57 -9.57
C LYS A 480 -21.40 -8.72 -8.26
N SER A 481 -22.72 -8.61 -8.33
CA SER A 481 -23.59 -8.94 -7.20
C SER A 481 -23.32 -10.37 -6.76
N GLY A 482 -23.10 -10.56 -5.46
CA GLY A 482 -22.70 -11.85 -4.91
C GLY A 482 -21.27 -11.92 -4.41
N ASP A 483 -20.36 -11.11 -4.98
CA ASP A 483 -18.94 -11.08 -4.58
C ASP A 483 -18.77 -10.60 -3.13
N LEU A 484 -17.70 -11.03 -2.47
CA LEU A 484 -17.40 -10.71 -1.07
C LEU A 484 -16.18 -9.81 -0.98
N LEU A 485 -16.34 -8.64 -0.38
CA LEU A 485 -15.29 -7.63 -0.20
C LEU A 485 -14.86 -7.51 1.26
N ALA A 486 -13.58 -7.22 1.48
CA ALA A 486 -13.04 -7.01 2.81
C ALA A 486 -13.50 -5.65 3.38
N THR A 487 -14.02 -5.71 4.60
CA THR A 487 -14.41 -4.56 5.42
C THR A 487 -13.79 -4.71 6.81
N PRO A 488 -13.45 -3.63 7.51
CA PRO A 488 -12.89 -3.73 8.86
C PRO A 488 -13.92 -4.29 9.86
N LYS A 489 -13.47 -5.13 10.80
CA LYS A 489 -14.24 -5.60 11.96
C LYS A 489 -14.28 -4.60 13.10
N ASN A 490 -13.27 -3.74 13.18
CA ASN A 490 -13.17 -2.67 14.17
C ASN A 490 -12.49 -1.43 13.58
N ALA A 491 -12.66 -0.28 14.22
CA ALA A 491 -12.05 0.98 13.80
C ALA A 491 -11.36 1.68 15.00
N LYS A 492 -10.49 0.96 15.71
CA LYS A 492 -9.81 1.46 16.94
C LYS A 492 -9.09 2.77 16.68
N ILE A 493 -9.05 3.67 17.67
CA ILE A 493 -8.30 4.93 17.57
C ILE A 493 -7.24 5.02 18.66
N GLU A 494 -6.19 5.79 18.42
CA GLU A 494 -5.02 5.86 19.31
C GLU A 494 -5.05 7.07 20.27
N GLY A 495 -5.69 8.18 19.88
CA GLY A 495 -5.65 9.47 20.59
C GLY A 495 -7.00 10.20 20.59
N PRO A 496 -8.00 9.74 21.36
CA PRO A 496 -9.27 10.45 21.51
C PRO A 496 -9.07 11.85 22.12
N LYS A 497 -9.82 12.85 21.65
CA LYS A 497 -9.76 14.24 22.14
C LYS A 497 -10.65 14.49 23.35
N ASN A 498 -11.77 13.77 23.48
CA ASN A 498 -12.72 13.87 24.61
C ASN A 498 -13.21 15.31 24.90
N GLU A 499 -13.54 16.08 23.87
CA GLU A 499 -13.85 17.51 24.01
C GLU A 499 -15.21 17.83 24.68
N LEU A 500 -16.06 16.83 24.92
CA LEU A 500 -17.40 17.03 25.47
C LEU A 500 -17.52 16.44 26.87
N SER A 501 -18.15 17.18 27.77
CA SER A 501 -18.49 16.68 29.09
C SER A 501 -19.58 15.61 29.03
N LYS A 502 -19.69 14.78 30.07
CA LYS A 502 -20.75 13.76 30.19
C LYS A 502 -22.16 14.37 30.05
N ASN A 503 -22.41 15.55 30.63
CA ASN A 503 -23.73 16.19 30.54
C ASN A 503 -24.04 16.67 29.12
N GLU A 504 -23.03 17.18 28.40
CA GLU A 504 -23.17 17.60 27.00
C GLU A 504 -23.49 16.41 26.11
N ILE A 505 -22.78 15.29 26.29
CA ILE A 505 -23.03 14.04 25.55
C ILE A 505 -24.46 13.54 25.76
N ILE A 506 -24.91 13.50 27.02
CA ILE A 506 -26.26 13.06 27.38
C ILE A 506 -27.32 13.95 26.72
N LEU A 507 -27.20 15.27 26.90
CA LEU A 507 -28.17 16.21 26.33
C LEU A 507 -28.17 16.16 24.80
N LEU A 508 -26.98 16.05 24.19
CA LEU A 508 -26.83 15.95 22.74
C LEU A 508 -27.52 14.71 22.18
N ALA A 509 -27.32 13.55 22.81
CA ALA A 509 -27.94 12.30 22.38
C ALA A 509 -29.48 12.40 22.37
N HIS A 510 -30.07 12.96 23.43
CA HIS A 510 -31.51 13.16 23.51
C HIS A 510 -32.02 14.18 22.48
N LEU A 511 -31.30 15.29 22.26
CA LEU A 511 -31.74 16.30 21.30
C LEU A 511 -31.56 15.85 19.84
N LEU A 512 -30.54 15.02 19.54
CA LEU A 512 -30.34 14.43 18.21
C LEU A 512 -31.39 13.38 17.87
N GLY A 513 -31.88 12.59 18.83
CA GLY A 513 -33.02 11.70 18.65
C GLY A 513 -34.35 12.46 18.58
N ASP A 514 -35.07 12.48 19.70
CA ASP A 514 -36.43 13.03 19.82
C ASP A 514 -36.50 14.55 20.06
N GLY A 515 -35.37 15.27 20.00
CA GLY A 515 -35.34 16.72 20.16
C GLY A 515 -35.73 17.50 18.89
N CYS A 516 -36.37 18.65 19.11
CA CYS A 516 -36.63 19.66 18.10
C CYS A 516 -35.78 20.92 18.37
N VAL A 517 -34.81 21.19 17.49
CA VAL A 517 -33.92 22.36 17.55
C VAL A 517 -33.96 23.07 16.19
N LEU A 518 -35.14 23.58 15.82
CA LEU A 518 -35.38 24.23 14.52
C LEU A 518 -35.41 25.75 14.64
N LYS A 519 -35.07 26.43 13.55
CA LYS A 519 -35.27 27.89 13.44
C LYS A 519 -36.75 28.24 13.66
N ARG A 520 -36.99 29.28 14.47
CA ARG A 520 -38.33 29.84 14.76
C ARG A 520 -39.31 28.84 15.40
N GLN A 521 -38.82 27.76 16.00
CA GLN A 521 -39.64 26.87 16.81
C GLN A 521 -39.11 26.86 18.25
N PRO A 522 -39.98 26.66 19.26
CA PRO A 522 -39.52 26.42 20.62
C PRO A 522 -38.61 25.20 20.66
N ILE A 523 -37.46 25.31 21.33
CA ILE A 523 -36.59 24.16 21.55
C ILE A 523 -37.28 23.26 22.57
N HIS A 524 -37.50 22.01 22.20
CA HIS A 524 -38.18 21.06 23.06
C HIS A 524 -37.75 19.63 22.77
N TYR A 525 -38.03 18.75 23.72
CA TYR A 525 -37.83 17.31 23.63
C TYR A 525 -39.10 16.60 24.09
N THR A 526 -39.38 15.44 23.51
CA THR A 526 -40.58 14.66 23.81
C THR A 526 -40.24 13.22 24.13
N SER A 527 -40.84 12.66 25.18
CA SER A 527 -40.69 11.24 25.49
C SER A 527 -41.87 10.71 26.31
N ASN A 528 -42.21 9.44 26.13
CA ASN A 528 -43.16 8.72 26.99
C ASN A 528 -42.47 8.14 28.25
N ASP A 529 -41.15 8.31 28.34
CA ASP A 529 -40.34 7.88 29.45
C ASP A 529 -40.00 9.06 30.36
N TRP A 530 -40.39 8.96 31.62
CA TRP A 530 -40.17 10.01 32.61
C TRP A 530 -38.69 10.16 32.97
N ASP A 531 -37.93 9.06 32.96
CA ASP A 531 -36.50 9.07 33.27
C ASP A 531 -35.76 9.92 32.22
N ASN A 532 -36.15 9.81 30.95
CA ASN A 532 -35.64 10.63 29.85
C ASN A 532 -35.96 12.13 30.01
N ILE A 533 -37.17 12.47 30.44
CA ILE A 533 -37.56 13.87 30.69
C ILE A 533 -36.73 14.46 31.83
N LYS A 534 -36.55 13.70 32.92
CA LYS A 534 -35.77 14.14 34.08
C LYS A 534 -34.30 14.34 33.77
N ILE A 535 -33.69 13.49 32.95
CA ILE A 535 -32.28 13.67 32.58
C ILE A 535 -32.09 14.89 31.66
N VAL A 536 -33.01 15.16 30.74
CA VAL A 536 -32.99 16.37 29.90
C VAL A 536 -33.22 17.63 30.75
N GLU A 537 -34.15 17.60 31.71
CA GLU A 537 -34.36 18.70 32.68
C GLU A 537 -33.07 19.01 33.44
N ARG A 538 -32.45 17.98 34.02
CA ARG A 538 -31.24 18.11 34.83
C ARG A 538 -30.05 18.64 34.02
N THR A 539 -29.81 18.07 32.85
CA THR A 539 -28.65 18.43 32.01
C THR A 539 -28.81 19.83 31.41
N SER A 540 -29.99 20.19 30.90
CA SER A 540 -30.24 21.54 30.37
C SER A 540 -30.13 22.63 31.43
N LYS A 541 -30.63 22.39 32.65
CA LYS A 541 -30.45 23.29 33.80
C LYS A 541 -28.97 23.44 34.18
N LYS A 542 -28.24 22.33 34.26
CA LYS A 542 -26.82 22.34 34.65
C LYS A 542 -25.91 23.02 33.63
N LEU A 543 -26.14 22.79 32.33
CA LEU A 543 -25.29 23.32 31.25
C LEU A 543 -25.60 24.78 30.90
N PHE A 544 -26.88 25.16 30.93
CA PHE A 544 -27.33 26.43 30.35
C PHE A 544 -28.15 27.29 31.30
N ASN A 545 -28.32 26.89 32.56
CA ASN A 545 -29.19 27.56 33.54
C ASN A 545 -30.63 27.77 33.03
N ILE A 546 -31.09 26.88 32.14
CA ILE A 546 -32.46 26.90 31.62
C ILE A 546 -33.41 26.43 32.72
N LYS A 547 -34.56 27.11 32.86
CA LYS A 547 -35.70 26.65 33.67
C LYS A 547 -36.70 25.94 32.74
N PRO A 548 -36.72 24.60 32.67
CA PRO A 548 -37.56 23.89 31.72
C PRO A 548 -39.04 23.96 32.09
N ARG A 549 -39.92 23.91 31.09
CA ARG A 549 -41.37 23.77 31.28
C ARG A 549 -41.81 22.40 30.80
N ILE A 550 -42.31 21.57 31.72
CA ILE A 550 -42.77 20.21 31.42
C ILE A 550 -44.30 20.22 31.30
N VAL A 551 -44.83 19.60 30.25
CA VAL A 551 -46.26 19.47 29.98
C VAL A 551 -46.56 18.02 29.61
N ARG A 552 -47.59 17.43 30.22
CA ARG A 552 -48.09 16.10 29.83
C ARG A 552 -49.14 16.24 28.73
N GLN A 553 -49.02 15.46 27.67
CA GLN A 553 -50.01 15.33 26.60
C GLN A 553 -50.28 13.84 26.39
N GLU A 554 -51.45 13.37 26.85
CA GLU A 554 -51.83 11.95 26.83
C GLU A 554 -50.75 11.05 27.47
N ASN A 555 -50.11 10.20 26.64
CA ASN A 555 -49.08 9.24 26.99
C ASN A 555 -47.65 9.79 26.86
N TRP A 556 -47.49 11.05 26.46
CA TRP A 556 -46.19 11.69 26.21
C TRP A 556 -45.97 12.89 27.14
N TRP A 557 -44.70 13.17 27.40
CA TRP A 557 -44.26 14.36 28.10
C TRP A 557 -43.46 15.23 27.15
N HIS A 558 -43.79 16.52 27.14
CA HIS A 558 -43.06 17.56 26.42
C HIS A 558 -42.25 18.35 27.45
N ILE A 559 -40.95 18.51 27.21
CA ILE A 559 -40.11 19.44 27.95
C ILE A 559 -39.67 20.57 27.02
N TYR A 560 -40.15 21.78 27.28
CA TYR A 560 -39.73 22.99 26.60
C TYR A 560 -38.51 23.58 27.30
N LEU A 561 -37.53 23.99 26.52
CA LEU A 561 -36.25 24.53 26.98
C LEU A 561 -36.17 26.00 26.58
N PRO A 562 -36.81 26.93 27.33
CA PRO A 562 -36.79 28.35 27.01
C PRO A 562 -35.41 28.96 27.27
N SER A 563 -35.11 30.07 26.58
CA SER A 563 -33.90 30.84 26.84
C SER A 563 -33.89 31.38 28.27
N PRO A 564 -32.75 31.31 29.00
CA PRO A 564 -32.63 31.88 30.34
C PRO A 564 -32.57 33.42 30.34
N TYR A 565 -32.51 34.04 29.16
CA TYR A 565 -32.48 35.49 28.95
C TYR A 565 -33.29 35.90 27.70
N ARG A 566 -33.61 37.19 27.60
CA ARG A 566 -34.26 37.78 26.41
C ARG A 566 -33.33 37.70 25.19
N LEU A 567 -33.87 37.21 24.08
CA LEU A 567 -33.15 37.07 22.80
C LEU A 567 -33.13 38.41 22.04
N SER A 568 -32.06 38.67 21.28
CA SER A 568 -31.90 39.83 20.39
C SER A 568 -31.21 39.40 19.09
N ARG A 569 -30.91 40.35 18.17
CA ARG A 569 -30.20 40.05 16.92
C ARG A 569 -28.83 39.39 17.17
N ASP A 570 -28.10 39.84 18.19
CA ASP A 570 -26.76 39.34 18.52
C ASP A 570 -26.75 38.34 19.69
N LYS A 571 -27.91 38.08 20.30
CA LYS A 571 -28.04 37.20 21.46
C LYS A 571 -29.00 36.05 21.15
N HIS A 572 -28.43 34.93 20.72
CA HIS A 572 -29.16 33.71 20.39
C HIS A 572 -29.35 32.79 21.60
N HIS A 573 -30.20 31.78 21.44
CA HIS A 573 -30.46 30.77 22.47
C HIS A 573 -29.16 30.00 22.82
N PRO A 574 -28.86 29.70 24.10
CA PRO A 574 -27.59 29.05 24.47
C PRO A 574 -27.41 27.67 23.81
N ILE A 575 -28.47 26.85 23.71
CA ILE A 575 -28.44 25.58 22.96
C ILE A 575 -28.12 25.80 21.47
N VAL A 576 -28.58 26.90 20.85
CA VAL A 576 -28.28 27.20 19.45
C VAL A 576 -26.80 27.54 19.26
N ASN A 577 -26.23 28.37 20.15
CA ASN A 577 -24.80 28.66 20.14
C ASN A 577 -23.97 27.39 20.34
N TRP A 578 -24.37 26.55 21.29
CA TRP A 578 -23.73 25.27 21.54
C TRP A 578 -23.82 24.33 20.32
N TYR A 579 -24.98 24.21 19.67
CA TYR A 579 -25.12 23.46 18.41
C TYR A 579 -24.18 23.97 17.32
N GLY A 580 -24.07 25.30 17.16
CA GLY A 580 -23.12 25.92 16.24
C GLY A 580 -21.67 25.53 16.54
N ASN A 581 -21.27 25.57 17.82
CA ASN A 581 -19.93 25.16 18.27
C ASN A 581 -19.63 23.66 18.07
N LEU A 582 -20.68 22.83 17.94
CA LEU A 582 -20.56 21.41 17.58
C LEU A 582 -20.52 21.19 16.04
N GLY A 583 -20.66 22.24 15.24
CA GLY A 583 -20.78 22.15 13.78
C GLY A 583 -22.12 21.57 13.33
N LEU A 584 -23.18 21.71 14.14
CA LEU A 584 -24.52 21.22 13.82
C LEU A 584 -25.41 22.33 13.30
N GLU A 585 -26.13 22.03 12.23
CA GLU A 585 -27.15 22.92 11.67
C GLU A 585 -28.49 22.73 12.36
N LEU A 586 -29.28 23.80 12.43
CA LEU A 586 -30.67 23.79 12.92
C LEU A 586 -31.58 23.17 11.85
N CYS A 587 -31.47 21.85 11.69
CA CYS A 587 -32.00 21.10 10.57
C CYS A 587 -33.11 20.13 10.98
N ARG A 588 -33.81 19.59 9.99
CA ARG A 588 -34.91 18.62 10.21
C ARG A 588 -34.35 17.22 10.47
N SER A 589 -35.21 16.30 10.93
CA SER A 589 -34.79 14.94 11.34
C SER A 589 -34.04 14.15 10.25
N TRP A 590 -34.34 14.38 8.97
CA TRP A 590 -33.69 13.70 7.83
C TRP A 590 -32.33 14.30 7.43
N GLU A 591 -31.97 15.46 7.99
CA GLU A 591 -30.70 16.16 7.74
C GLU A 591 -29.71 16.03 8.91
N LYS A 592 -30.19 15.57 10.08
CA LYS A 592 -29.38 15.41 11.30
C LYS A 592 -28.14 14.55 11.04
N ARG A 593 -27.03 14.90 11.68
CA ARG A 593 -25.76 14.15 11.63
C ARG A 593 -25.11 14.08 13.01
N ILE A 594 -24.21 13.12 13.19
CA ILE A 594 -23.34 13.05 14.37
C ILE A 594 -22.21 14.08 14.20
N PRO A 595 -21.91 14.94 15.20
CA PRO A 595 -20.83 15.91 15.10
C PRO A 595 -19.44 15.27 15.28
N GLN A 596 -18.39 15.91 14.73
CA GLN A 596 -17.00 15.41 14.78
C GLN A 596 -16.52 15.12 16.20
N LYS A 597 -16.88 15.98 17.16
CA LYS A 597 -16.51 15.84 18.57
C LYS A 597 -16.96 14.51 19.20
N ILE A 598 -18.06 13.92 18.72
CA ILE A 598 -18.48 12.59 19.15
C ILE A 598 -17.58 11.51 18.55
N TYR A 599 -17.26 11.56 17.26
CA TYR A 599 -16.33 10.59 16.65
C TYR A 599 -14.94 10.59 17.31
N SER A 600 -14.50 11.76 17.80
CA SER A 600 -13.25 11.93 18.54
C SER A 600 -13.31 11.63 20.03
N SER A 601 -14.43 11.11 20.52
CA SER A 601 -14.55 10.66 21.90
C SER A 601 -13.99 9.24 22.06
N ASP A 602 -13.52 8.94 23.26
CA ASP A 602 -13.13 7.59 23.65
C ASP A 602 -14.34 6.65 23.74
N ASN A 603 -14.06 5.35 23.91
CA ASN A 603 -15.12 4.34 23.92
C ASN A 603 -16.07 4.47 25.12
N ASN A 604 -15.65 5.07 26.24
CA ASN A 604 -16.51 5.27 27.41
C ASN A 604 -17.55 6.37 27.15
N LEU A 605 -17.12 7.51 26.60
CA LEU A 605 -17.98 8.62 26.21
C LEU A 605 -18.86 8.27 25.01
N LEU A 606 -18.34 7.51 24.04
CA LEU A 606 -19.13 6.96 22.94
C LEU A 606 -20.21 5.99 23.42
N ALA A 607 -19.90 5.11 24.38
CA ALA A 607 -20.88 4.20 24.96
C ALA A 607 -21.98 4.98 25.68
N LEU A 608 -21.63 6.02 26.44
CA LEU A 608 -22.59 6.92 27.07
C LEU A 608 -23.48 7.64 26.03
N PHE A 609 -22.90 8.15 24.95
CA PHE A 609 -23.64 8.77 23.86
C PHE A 609 -24.65 7.79 23.25
N LEU A 610 -24.21 6.59 22.86
CA LEU A 610 -25.07 5.57 22.27
C LEU A 610 -26.13 5.06 23.26
N HIS A 611 -25.80 4.92 24.55
CA HIS A 611 -26.72 4.51 25.61
C HIS A 611 -27.94 5.44 25.72
N HIS A 612 -27.70 6.76 25.67
CA HIS A 612 -28.75 7.77 25.69
C HIS A 612 -29.42 7.94 24.33
N LEU A 613 -28.68 7.81 23.22
CA LEU A 613 -29.25 7.88 21.88
C LEU A 613 -30.23 6.73 21.65
N TRP A 614 -29.91 5.51 22.10
CA TRP A 614 -30.82 4.36 22.01
C TRP A 614 -32.07 4.52 22.87
N ALA A 615 -32.04 5.37 23.90
CA ALA A 615 -33.21 5.68 24.70
C ALA A 615 -34.23 6.58 23.97
N THR A 616 -33.91 7.07 22.77
CA THR A 616 -34.80 7.85 21.90
C THR A 616 -35.47 6.95 20.84
N ASP A 617 -34.99 6.98 19.59
CA ASP A 617 -35.46 6.18 18.45
C ASP A 617 -34.94 4.73 18.45
N GLY A 618 -34.35 4.28 19.55
CA GLY A 618 -33.89 2.89 19.70
C GLY A 618 -35.03 1.93 20.08
N SER A 619 -34.85 0.68 19.66
CA SER A 619 -35.68 -0.45 20.05
C SER A 619 -34.80 -1.51 20.68
N ILE A 620 -35.22 -1.97 21.86
CA ILE A 620 -34.72 -3.16 22.53
C ILE A 620 -35.96 -3.91 22.98
N SER A 621 -36.18 -5.11 22.46
CA SER A 621 -37.31 -5.95 22.84
C SER A 621 -37.03 -7.43 22.59
N LEU A 622 -37.83 -8.30 23.20
CA LEU A 622 -37.86 -9.71 22.84
C LEU A 622 -38.73 -9.88 21.59
N ARG A 623 -38.27 -10.67 20.61
CA ARG A 623 -39.15 -11.17 19.56
C ARG A 623 -40.13 -12.17 20.16
N LYS A 624 -41.35 -12.22 19.60
CA LYS A 624 -42.32 -13.28 19.91
C LYS A 624 -41.68 -14.64 19.62
N GLU A 625 -41.94 -15.62 20.48
CA GLU A 625 -41.45 -16.99 20.29
C GLU A 625 -41.89 -17.55 18.94
N GLY A 626 -40.93 -18.12 18.21
CA GLY A 626 -41.13 -18.89 17.00
C GLY A 626 -40.28 -20.16 17.04
N SER A 627 -40.28 -20.94 15.96
CA SER A 627 -39.63 -22.27 15.86
C SER A 627 -38.11 -22.33 16.10
N ARG A 628 -37.43 -21.18 16.26
CA ARG A 628 -35.98 -21.07 16.51
C ARG A 628 -35.63 -20.40 17.87
N GLY A 629 -36.61 -20.27 18.78
CA GLY A 629 -36.43 -19.69 20.10
C GLY A 629 -36.59 -18.16 20.16
N SER A 630 -36.57 -17.61 21.39
CA SER A 630 -36.67 -16.17 21.68
C SER A 630 -35.40 -15.42 21.25
N ALA A 631 -35.44 -14.59 20.21
CA ALA A 631 -34.32 -13.71 19.81
C ALA A 631 -34.57 -12.25 20.21
N ALA A 632 -33.51 -11.49 20.52
CA ALA A 632 -33.65 -10.05 20.80
C ALA A 632 -33.81 -9.24 19.50
N ASN A 633 -34.66 -8.23 19.54
CA ASN A 633 -34.84 -7.25 18.48
C ASN A 633 -34.20 -5.93 18.90
N ILE A 634 -32.97 -5.71 18.44
CA ILE A 634 -32.16 -4.53 18.77
C ILE A 634 -31.91 -3.75 17.49
N TYR A 635 -32.49 -2.57 17.38
CA TYR A 635 -32.24 -1.66 16.26
C TYR A 635 -32.39 -0.20 16.67
N TYR A 636 -31.73 0.70 15.95
CA TYR A 636 -31.96 2.14 16.00
C TYR A 636 -32.63 2.59 14.70
N ALA A 637 -33.61 3.50 14.76
CA ALA A 637 -34.32 3.98 13.57
C ALA A 637 -34.07 5.48 13.36
N THR A 638 -33.93 5.91 12.11
CA THR A 638 -33.80 7.32 11.78
C THR A 638 -34.22 7.59 10.34
N THR A 639 -34.66 8.82 10.05
CA THR A 639 -34.92 9.27 8.67
C THR A 639 -33.71 9.94 8.02
N SER A 640 -32.61 10.10 8.76
CA SER A 640 -31.35 10.62 8.21
C SER A 640 -30.37 9.49 7.89
N ARG A 641 -30.00 9.40 6.62
CA ARG A 641 -28.97 8.47 6.15
C ARG A 641 -27.61 8.74 6.80
N LYS A 642 -27.21 10.01 6.92
CA LYS A 642 -25.95 10.42 7.56
C LYS A 642 -25.90 9.99 9.03
N MET A 643 -27.03 10.07 9.73
CA MET A 643 -27.11 9.59 11.11
C MET A 643 -27.02 8.07 11.18
N ALA A 644 -27.69 7.35 10.27
CA ALA A 644 -27.62 5.89 10.23
C ALA A 644 -26.20 5.37 9.94
N GLU A 645 -25.51 5.96 8.97
CA GLU A 645 -24.11 5.65 8.66
C GLU A 645 -23.16 6.02 9.81
N GLY A 646 -23.45 7.14 10.49
CA GLY A 646 -22.73 7.55 11.69
C GLY A 646 -22.87 6.56 12.83
N VAL A 647 -24.10 6.16 13.20
CA VAL A 647 -24.35 5.16 14.25
C VAL A 647 -23.69 3.84 13.91
N LYS A 648 -23.81 3.40 12.65
CA LYS A 648 -23.15 2.17 12.19
C LYS A 648 -21.63 2.24 12.39
N HIS A 649 -21.00 3.36 12.05
CA HIS A 649 -19.56 3.56 12.28
C HIS A 649 -19.22 3.62 13.79
N LEU A 650 -20.04 4.28 14.62
CA LEU A 650 -19.81 4.28 16.06
C LEU A 650 -19.94 2.87 16.67
N LEU A 651 -20.83 2.02 16.17
CA LEU A 651 -20.91 0.61 16.59
C LEU A 651 -19.65 -0.19 16.17
N LEU A 652 -19.10 0.12 14.99
CA LEU A 652 -17.84 -0.48 14.51
C LEU A 652 -16.65 -0.19 15.44
N ARG A 653 -16.63 0.97 16.13
CA ARG A 653 -15.61 1.29 17.16
C ARG A 653 -15.58 0.29 18.33
N PHE A 654 -16.69 -0.39 18.58
CA PHE A 654 -16.82 -1.44 19.60
C PHE A 654 -16.69 -2.86 19.03
N GLY A 655 -16.42 -3.02 17.73
CA GLY A 655 -16.48 -4.32 17.05
C GLY A 655 -17.91 -4.87 16.92
N ILE A 656 -18.93 -4.01 17.09
CA ILE A 656 -20.34 -4.41 17.00
C ILE A 656 -20.78 -4.28 15.55
N ARG A 657 -20.98 -5.41 14.89
CA ARG A 657 -21.50 -5.43 13.52
C ARG A 657 -22.98 -5.07 13.50
N SER A 658 -23.35 -4.22 12.55
CA SER A 658 -24.73 -3.82 12.32
C SER A 658 -25.05 -3.70 10.83
N LYS A 659 -26.34 -3.82 10.50
CA LYS A 659 -26.86 -3.73 9.14
C LYS A 659 -27.86 -2.58 9.02
N ILE A 660 -27.68 -1.72 8.02
CA ILE A 660 -28.68 -0.71 7.67
C ILE A 660 -29.72 -1.36 6.75
N VAL A 661 -30.98 -1.28 7.15
CA VAL A 661 -32.15 -1.72 6.37
C VAL A 661 -32.99 -0.48 6.05
N GLU A 662 -33.31 -0.31 4.77
CA GLU A 662 -34.17 0.76 4.29
C GLU A 662 -35.62 0.27 4.29
N GLY A 663 -36.54 1.06 4.86
CA GLY A 663 -37.97 0.76 4.85
C GLY A 663 -38.81 2.01 4.60
N LYS A 664 -39.88 1.87 3.82
CA LYS A 664 -40.85 2.93 3.56
C LYS A 664 -42.24 2.47 3.99
N LYS A 665 -42.92 3.23 4.85
CA LYS A 665 -44.29 2.92 5.30
C LYS A 665 -45.26 3.90 4.63
N GLY A 666 -46.06 3.44 3.66
CA GLY A 666 -47.00 4.31 2.93
C GLY A 666 -46.36 5.57 2.36
N ASN A 667 -46.95 6.73 2.64
CA ASN A 667 -46.44 8.05 2.21
C ASN A 667 -45.36 8.65 3.14
N TYR A 668 -44.89 7.90 4.14
CA TYR A 668 -43.81 8.37 5.01
C TYR A 668 -42.46 8.35 4.27
N ARG A 669 -41.51 9.15 4.77
CA ARG A 669 -40.12 9.14 4.29
C ARG A 669 -39.47 7.77 4.49
N ILE A 670 -38.42 7.51 3.72
CA ILE A 670 -37.56 6.35 3.95
C ILE A 670 -37.00 6.44 5.38
N CYS A 671 -37.14 5.34 6.10
CA CYS A 671 -36.56 5.13 7.41
C CYS A 671 -35.42 4.13 7.30
N TYR A 672 -34.28 4.47 7.88
CA TYR A 672 -33.09 3.65 7.96
C TYR A 672 -33.05 3.00 9.35
N GLN A 673 -33.07 1.68 9.39
CA GLN A 673 -32.97 0.91 10.62
C GLN A 673 -31.60 0.24 10.73
N ILE A 674 -30.87 0.52 11.79
CA ILE A 674 -29.54 -0.05 12.08
C ILE A 674 -29.77 -1.25 12.99
N HIS A 675 -29.81 -2.46 12.42
CA HIS A 675 -30.07 -3.71 13.14
C HIS A 675 -28.79 -4.32 13.69
N ILE A 676 -28.81 -4.71 14.96
CA ILE A 676 -27.75 -5.50 15.62
C ILE A 676 -28.23 -6.95 15.70
N GLN A 677 -27.53 -7.83 14.96
CA GLN A 677 -27.92 -9.22 14.77
C GLN A 677 -26.78 -10.16 15.14
N GLY A 678 -27.12 -11.40 15.49
CA GLY A 678 -26.16 -12.39 15.95
C GLY A 678 -25.91 -12.27 17.45
N ARG A 679 -25.82 -13.44 18.12
CA ARG A 679 -25.69 -13.56 19.57
C ARG A 679 -24.54 -12.71 20.13
N GLN A 680 -23.35 -12.84 19.53
CA GLN A 680 -22.13 -12.16 19.99
C GLN A 680 -22.29 -10.63 19.97
N HIS A 681 -22.70 -10.05 18.83
CA HIS A 681 -22.84 -8.60 18.71
C HIS A 681 -23.99 -8.04 19.56
N GLN A 682 -25.08 -8.81 19.74
CA GLN A 682 -26.16 -8.41 20.64
C GLN A 682 -25.71 -8.39 22.11
N LEU A 683 -24.93 -9.39 22.56
CA LEU A 683 -24.35 -9.39 23.91
C LEU A 683 -23.38 -8.24 24.10
N MET A 684 -22.44 -8.03 23.15
CA MET A 684 -21.49 -6.91 23.19
C MET A 684 -22.22 -5.56 23.33
N PHE A 685 -23.28 -5.35 22.54
CA PHE A 685 -24.09 -4.14 22.63
C PHE A 685 -24.78 -4.00 24.00
N LEU A 686 -25.46 -5.04 24.47
CA LEU A 686 -26.24 -4.97 25.71
C LEU A 686 -25.35 -4.80 26.96
N GLU A 687 -24.18 -5.44 26.97
CA GLU A 687 -23.23 -5.41 28.08
C GLU A 687 -22.42 -4.11 28.11
N THR A 688 -22.06 -3.56 26.94
CA THR A 688 -21.20 -2.37 26.86
C THR A 688 -22.00 -1.07 26.76
N ILE A 689 -23.10 -1.07 26.00
CA ILE A 689 -23.85 0.14 25.65
C ILE A 689 -25.22 0.13 26.32
N GLY A 690 -26.04 -0.92 26.12
CA GLY A 690 -27.40 -0.98 26.65
C GLY A 690 -28.30 0.19 26.18
N SER A 691 -29.20 0.65 27.04
CA SER A 691 -30.03 1.84 26.79
C SER A 691 -30.47 2.48 28.12
N PHE A 692 -30.61 3.79 28.14
CA PHE A 692 -31.12 4.52 29.31
C PHE A 692 -32.64 4.38 29.48
N GLY A 693 -33.14 4.64 30.69
CA GLY A 693 -34.57 4.73 31.00
C GLY A 693 -35.29 3.37 31.06
N LYS A 694 -36.60 3.37 30.83
CA LYS A 694 -37.49 2.19 30.80
C LYS A 694 -36.97 1.09 29.87
N ARG A 695 -36.40 1.47 28.70
CA ARG A 695 -35.83 0.51 27.74
C ARG A 695 -34.62 -0.23 28.29
N GLY A 696 -33.82 0.41 29.16
CA GLY A 696 -32.70 -0.21 29.85
C GLY A 696 -33.11 -1.29 30.85
N LYS A 697 -34.30 -1.18 31.46
CA LYS A 697 -34.73 -2.06 32.56
C LYS A 697 -34.85 -3.53 32.13
N ILE A 698 -35.10 -3.80 30.84
CA ILE A 698 -35.21 -5.17 30.32
C ILE A 698 -33.86 -5.79 29.89
N VAL A 699 -32.77 -5.00 29.85
CA VAL A 699 -31.45 -5.43 29.35
C VAL A 699 -30.89 -6.62 30.15
N PRO A 700 -30.89 -6.64 31.50
CA PRO A 700 -30.36 -7.78 32.26
C PRO A 700 -31.08 -9.10 31.93
N ASN A 701 -32.40 -9.07 31.80
CA ASN A 701 -33.19 -10.26 31.44
C ASN A 701 -32.91 -10.71 29.99
N LEU A 702 -32.71 -9.76 29.07
CA LEU A 702 -32.34 -10.06 27.69
C LEU A 702 -30.96 -10.72 27.59
N ILE A 703 -29.95 -10.23 28.32
CA ILE A 703 -28.61 -10.82 28.36
C ILE A 703 -28.69 -12.29 28.77
N ARG A 704 -29.42 -12.60 29.85
CA ARG A 704 -29.64 -13.98 30.31
C ARG A 704 -30.22 -14.86 29.22
N LYS A 705 -31.31 -14.43 28.58
CA LYS A 705 -31.98 -15.18 27.50
C LYS A 705 -31.10 -15.37 26.26
N ILE A 706 -30.33 -14.34 25.85
CA ILE A 706 -29.47 -14.44 24.66
C ILE A 706 -28.29 -15.40 24.91
N ARG A 707 -27.78 -15.50 26.14
CA ARG A 707 -26.71 -16.44 26.49
C ARG A 707 -27.14 -17.90 26.30
N GLU A 708 -28.43 -18.21 26.47
CA GLU A 708 -29.03 -19.53 26.24
C GLU A 708 -29.18 -19.88 24.74
N ILE A 709 -29.14 -18.89 23.84
CA ILE A 709 -29.25 -19.12 22.40
C ILE A 709 -27.96 -19.74 21.87
N LYS A 710 -28.07 -20.89 21.19
CA LYS A 710 -26.94 -21.48 20.44
C LYS A 710 -26.58 -20.56 19.27
N ALA A 711 -25.33 -20.10 19.23
CA ALA A 711 -24.85 -19.21 18.17
C ALA A 711 -24.90 -19.88 16.79
N ASN A 712 -25.24 -19.11 15.76
CA ASN A 712 -25.05 -19.51 14.38
C ASN A 712 -23.66 -19.05 13.92
N THR A 713 -22.74 -20.00 13.71
CA THR A 713 -21.33 -19.75 13.34
C THR A 713 -21.14 -19.36 11.87
N ASN A 714 -22.20 -19.36 11.05
CA ASN A 714 -22.12 -19.15 9.60
C ASN A 714 -22.22 -17.68 9.14
N LEU A 715 -21.95 -16.70 10.02
CA LEU A 715 -22.03 -15.27 9.68
C LEU A 715 -20.67 -14.60 9.41
N ASP A 716 -19.64 -14.99 10.16
CA ASP A 716 -18.25 -14.58 9.96
C ASP A 716 -17.49 -15.73 9.32
N ILE A 717 -17.62 -15.79 8.00
CA ILE A 717 -17.08 -16.85 7.17
C ILE A 717 -16.10 -16.26 6.17
N TRP A 718 -15.02 -16.99 5.95
CA TRP A 718 -14.14 -16.76 4.81
C TRP A 718 -14.83 -17.28 3.54
N PRO A 719 -14.69 -16.59 2.38
CA PRO A 719 -15.33 -16.98 1.14
C PRO A 719 -14.97 -18.42 0.76
N LYS A 720 -15.86 -19.13 0.04
CA LYS A 720 -15.61 -20.53 -0.37
C LYS A 720 -14.34 -20.68 -1.21
N GLU A 721 -13.94 -19.60 -1.89
CA GLU A 721 -12.72 -19.50 -2.69
C GLU A 721 -11.46 -19.71 -1.84
N SER A 722 -11.52 -19.48 -0.51
CA SER A 722 -10.39 -19.73 0.39
C SER A 722 -9.95 -21.19 0.44
N TRP A 723 -10.86 -22.14 0.14
CA TRP A 723 -10.50 -23.56 0.04
C TRP A 723 -9.43 -23.78 -1.02
N GLN A 724 -9.60 -23.17 -2.20
CA GLN A 724 -8.68 -23.37 -3.33
C GLN A 724 -7.51 -22.38 -3.28
N ALA A 725 -7.77 -21.12 -2.92
CA ALA A 725 -6.77 -20.08 -2.96
C ALA A 725 -5.69 -20.18 -1.86
N LEU A 726 -6.03 -20.77 -0.70
CA LEU A 726 -5.14 -20.77 0.47
C LEU A 726 -5.03 -22.14 1.15
N ILE A 727 -6.16 -22.82 1.41
CA ILE A 727 -6.15 -24.05 2.21
C ILE A 727 -5.62 -25.26 1.42
N ASN A 728 -6.00 -25.41 0.14
CA ASN A 728 -5.60 -26.56 -0.66
C ASN A 728 -4.08 -26.62 -0.91
N PRO A 729 -3.40 -25.52 -1.32
CA PRO A 729 -1.95 -25.55 -1.51
C PRO A 729 -1.18 -25.95 -0.24
N ILE A 730 -1.59 -25.41 0.92
CA ILE A 730 -0.96 -25.73 2.22
C ILE A 730 -1.24 -27.17 2.64
N ARG A 731 -2.43 -27.70 2.35
CA ARG A 731 -2.74 -29.10 2.59
C ARG A 731 -1.87 -30.03 1.73
N GLU A 732 -1.67 -29.69 0.46
CA GLU A 732 -0.84 -30.46 -0.49
C GLU A 732 0.62 -30.46 -0.06
N ASP A 733 1.17 -29.32 0.36
CA ASP A 733 2.52 -29.20 0.91
C ASP A 733 2.77 -30.06 2.17
N ARG A 734 1.70 -30.43 2.88
CA ARG A 734 1.74 -31.30 4.06
C ARG A 734 1.38 -32.76 3.77
N ASP A 735 1.23 -33.15 2.50
CA ASP A 735 0.86 -34.50 2.05
C ASP A 735 -0.42 -35.08 2.68
N LEU A 736 -1.34 -34.22 3.14
CA LEU A 736 -2.57 -34.65 3.82
C LEU A 736 -3.71 -34.79 2.84
N THR A 737 -4.42 -35.91 2.81
CA THR A 737 -5.66 -36.04 2.04
C THR A 737 -6.80 -35.20 2.66
N TRP A 738 -7.81 -34.86 1.85
CA TRP A 738 -9.02 -34.20 2.37
C TRP A 738 -9.75 -35.01 3.46
N ARG A 739 -9.61 -36.34 3.45
CA ARG A 739 -10.17 -37.22 4.48
C ARG A 739 -9.41 -37.09 5.80
N GLU A 740 -8.08 -37.08 5.75
CA GLU A 740 -7.24 -36.89 6.93
C GLU A 740 -7.41 -35.50 7.53
N LEU A 741 -7.44 -34.45 6.69
CA LEU A 741 -7.75 -33.10 7.17
C LEU A 741 -9.13 -33.03 7.83
N SER A 742 -10.15 -33.63 7.22
CA SER A 742 -11.50 -33.67 7.78
C SER A 742 -11.55 -34.40 9.13
N ALA A 743 -10.85 -35.54 9.24
CA ALA A 743 -10.72 -36.29 10.48
C ALA A 743 -9.99 -35.47 11.56
N GLY A 744 -8.88 -34.82 11.21
CA GLY A 744 -8.11 -33.97 12.12
C GLY A 744 -8.92 -32.80 12.69
N ILE A 745 -9.77 -32.17 11.89
CA ILE A 745 -10.66 -31.08 12.36
C ILE A 745 -11.96 -31.58 13.03
N GLN A 746 -12.08 -32.91 13.22
CA GLN A 746 -13.22 -33.59 13.83
C GLN A 746 -14.53 -33.38 13.07
N THR A 747 -14.50 -33.47 11.74
CA THR A 747 -15.70 -33.41 10.88
C THR A 747 -15.74 -34.57 9.89
N GLN A 748 -16.93 -35.08 9.59
CA GLN A 748 -17.08 -36.08 8.53
C GLN A 748 -16.76 -35.46 7.16
N TYR A 749 -15.94 -36.14 6.36
CA TYR A 749 -15.67 -35.73 5.00
C TYR A 749 -16.92 -35.89 4.14
N CYS A 750 -17.41 -34.79 3.56
CA CYS A 750 -18.63 -34.75 2.77
C CYS A 750 -18.38 -34.58 1.26
N GLY A 751 -17.17 -34.93 0.79
CA GLY A 751 -16.80 -34.83 -0.62
C GLY A 751 -16.79 -33.38 -1.13
N SER A 752 -17.21 -33.20 -2.38
CA SER A 752 -17.25 -31.89 -3.05
C SER A 752 -18.19 -30.87 -2.40
N SER A 753 -19.09 -31.31 -1.52
CA SER A 753 -19.99 -30.42 -0.76
C SER A 753 -19.23 -29.50 0.19
N LEU A 754 -18.04 -29.90 0.66
CA LEU A 754 -17.18 -29.10 1.53
C LEU A 754 -16.83 -27.74 0.89
N PHE A 755 -16.52 -27.76 -0.40
CA PHE A 755 -16.04 -26.61 -1.17
C PHE A 755 -17.15 -25.65 -1.61
N LYS A 756 -18.42 -26.02 -1.41
CA LYS A 756 -19.57 -25.18 -1.76
C LYS A 756 -19.86 -24.09 -0.71
N SER A 757 -19.31 -24.24 0.49
CA SER A 757 -19.52 -23.33 1.62
C SER A 757 -18.23 -22.63 2.04
N GLY A 758 -18.37 -21.39 2.52
CA GLY A 758 -17.28 -20.67 3.17
C GLY A 758 -16.84 -21.32 4.49
N VAL A 759 -15.71 -20.84 5.04
CA VAL A 759 -15.08 -21.42 6.24
C VAL A 759 -15.26 -20.50 7.43
N GLY A 760 -15.94 -20.97 8.48
CA GLY A 760 -16.10 -20.20 9.71
C GLY A 760 -14.79 -20.11 10.51
N VAL A 761 -14.67 -19.06 11.33
CA VAL A 761 -13.47 -18.77 12.13
C VAL A 761 -13.03 -19.96 13.02
N GLU A 762 -13.94 -20.57 13.76
CA GLU A 762 -13.63 -21.75 14.60
C GLU A 762 -13.11 -22.92 13.77
N ARG A 763 -13.61 -23.09 12.55
CA ARG A 763 -13.16 -24.15 11.64
C ARG A 763 -11.78 -23.83 11.10
N LEU A 764 -11.48 -22.58 10.78
CA LEU A 764 -10.14 -22.14 10.39
C LEU A 764 -9.11 -22.39 11.49
N GLN A 765 -9.45 -22.14 12.76
CA GLN A 765 -8.55 -22.44 13.88
C GLN A 765 -8.18 -23.92 13.93
N ARG A 766 -9.16 -24.82 13.75
CA ARG A 766 -8.90 -26.26 13.69
C ARG A 766 -8.08 -26.65 12.47
N ILE A 767 -8.39 -26.07 11.30
CA ILE A 767 -7.61 -26.31 10.08
C ILE A 767 -6.16 -25.85 10.26
N ALA A 768 -5.95 -24.68 10.88
CA ALA A 768 -4.62 -24.14 11.16
C ALA A 768 -3.81 -25.06 12.09
N GLN A 769 -4.45 -25.64 13.11
CA GLN A 769 -3.82 -26.59 14.02
C GLN A 769 -3.44 -27.90 13.32
N VAL A 770 -4.32 -28.43 12.46
CA VAL A 770 -4.06 -29.69 11.75
C VAL A 770 -2.98 -29.53 10.67
N LEU A 771 -2.98 -28.39 9.97
CA LEU A 771 -2.01 -28.09 8.91
C LEU A 771 -0.72 -27.44 9.44
N ASP A 772 -0.65 -27.15 10.74
CA ASP A 772 0.43 -26.37 11.38
C ASP A 772 0.78 -25.12 10.55
N SER A 773 -0.24 -24.29 10.30
CA SER A 773 -0.17 -23.17 9.37
C SER A 773 -0.46 -21.84 10.05
N GLU A 774 0.59 -21.03 10.19
CA GLU A 774 0.48 -19.68 10.72
C GLU A 774 -0.42 -18.79 9.85
N ILE A 775 -0.37 -18.92 8.52
CA ILE A 775 -1.19 -18.13 7.60
C ILE A 775 -2.69 -18.38 7.85
N ILE A 776 -3.09 -19.65 8.01
CA ILE A 776 -4.49 -20.01 8.28
C ILE A 776 -4.89 -19.59 9.70
N TYR A 777 -3.96 -19.64 10.66
CA TYR A 777 -4.19 -19.10 12.00
C TYR A 777 -4.47 -17.59 11.94
N GLN A 778 -3.66 -16.82 11.20
CA GLN A 778 -3.85 -15.38 11.00
C GLN A 778 -5.20 -15.06 10.35
N MET A 779 -5.68 -15.87 9.40
CA MET A 779 -7.05 -15.73 8.85
C MET A 779 -8.12 -15.80 9.94
N SER A 780 -7.94 -16.69 10.91
CA SER A 780 -8.90 -16.89 12.02
C SER A 780 -8.93 -15.72 13.00
N VAL A 781 -7.81 -15.02 13.20
CA VAL A 781 -7.69 -13.85 14.10
C VAL A 781 -7.70 -12.52 13.36
N SER A 782 -8.09 -12.52 12.08
CA SER A 782 -8.11 -11.35 11.22
C SER A 782 -9.06 -10.24 11.71
N ASP A 783 -8.68 -8.99 11.39
CA ASP A 783 -9.48 -7.79 11.63
C ASP A 783 -10.44 -7.48 10.47
N ILE A 784 -10.64 -8.42 9.54
CA ILE A 784 -11.51 -8.22 8.38
C ILE A 784 -12.77 -9.06 8.43
N PHE A 785 -13.81 -8.50 7.82
CA PHE A 785 -15.10 -9.12 7.61
C PHE A 785 -15.44 -9.10 6.11
N TRP A 786 -15.90 -10.24 5.59
CA TRP A 786 -16.25 -10.41 4.17
C TRP A 786 -17.72 -10.04 3.92
N ASP A 787 -17.96 -8.82 3.43
CA ASP A 787 -19.30 -8.30 3.17
C ASP A 787 -19.68 -8.39 1.69
N GLN A 788 -20.94 -8.71 1.43
CA GLN A 788 -21.36 -9.08 0.08
C GLN A 788 -21.80 -7.87 -0.74
N VAL A 789 -21.35 -7.78 -1.98
CA VAL A 789 -21.87 -6.84 -2.99
C VAL A 789 -23.32 -7.18 -3.31
N ILE A 790 -24.21 -6.20 -3.16
CA ILE A 790 -25.63 -6.34 -3.50
C ILE A 790 -25.95 -5.64 -4.81
N SER A 791 -25.39 -4.45 -5.04
CA SER A 791 -25.60 -3.70 -6.28
C SER A 791 -24.41 -2.81 -6.62
N ILE A 792 -24.19 -2.64 -7.92
CA ILE A 792 -23.27 -1.67 -8.51
C ILE A 792 -24.06 -0.92 -9.56
N ARG A 793 -24.11 0.41 -9.48
CA ARG A 793 -24.88 1.23 -10.45
C ARG A 793 -24.12 2.50 -10.83
N PRO A 794 -24.12 2.91 -12.11
CA PRO A 794 -23.56 4.20 -12.50
C PRO A 794 -24.40 5.33 -11.90
N ILE A 795 -23.74 6.39 -11.42
CA ILE A 795 -24.41 7.57 -10.84
C ILE A 795 -24.18 8.86 -11.65
N GLY A 796 -23.14 8.92 -12.47
CA GLY A 796 -22.85 10.09 -13.32
C GLY A 796 -21.37 10.45 -13.34
N LYS A 797 -21.04 11.60 -13.94
CA LYS A 797 -19.69 12.19 -13.89
C LYS A 797 -19.57 13.09 -12.66
N GLU A 798 -18.52 12.90 -11.90
CA GLU A 798 -18.25 13.66 -10.66
C GLU A 798 -16.74 13.90 -10.52
N LEU A 799 -16.36 14.91 -9.74
CA LEU A 799 -14.98 15.11 -9.32
C LEU A 799 -14.54 13.98 -8.39
N VAL A 800 -13.44 13.33 -8.75
CA VAL A 800 -12.89 12.19 -8.01
C VAL A 800 -11.50 12.48 -7.46
N TYR A 801 -11.17 11.79 -6.38
CA TYR A 801 -9.98 12.02 -5.58
C TYR A 801 -9.27 10.69 -5.33
N ASP A 802 -8.00 10.79 -5.00
CA ASP A 802 -7.20 9.62 -4.68
C ASP A 802 -6.21 9.95 -3.56
N ALA A 803 -5.78 8.92 -2.84
CA ALA A 803 -4.88 9.01 -1.70
C ALA A 803 -3.76 7.97 -1.82
N THR A 804 -2.61 8.29 -1.23
CA THR A 804 -1.42 7.43 -1.27
C THR A 804 -0.93 7.09 0.13
N VAL A 805 -1.04 5.83 0.52
CA VAL A 805 -0.39 5.20 1.68
C VAL A 805 0.85 4.39 1.23
N PRO A 806 2.09 4.88 1.42
CA PRO A 806 3.30 4.29 0.81
C PRO A 806 3.67 2.87 1.26
N GLU A 807 3.28 2.47 2.47
CA GLU A 807 3.70 1.19 3.05
C GLU A 807 2.82 0.05 2.52
N THR A 808 1.53 0.13 2.76
CA THR A 808 0.55 -0.97 2.59
C THR A 808 -0.31 -0.85 1.32
N HIS A 809 -0.26 0.28 0.62
CA HIS A 809 -1.01 0.53 -0.61
C HIS A 809 -2.53 0.49 -0.50
N ASN A 810 -3.05 0.61 0.70
CA ASN A 810 -4.49 0.62 0.93
C ASN A 810 -4.85 1.45 2.15
N PHE A 811 -6.13 1.75 2.26
CA PHE A 811 -6.72 2.42 3.42
C PHE A 811 -8.21 2.09 3.54
N VAL A 812 -8.80 2.43 4.68
CA VAL A 812 -10.24 2.31 4.91
C VAL A 812 -10.95 3.61 4.52
N ALA A 813 -11.92 3.51 3.61
CA ALA A 813 -12.78 4.59 3.17
C ALA A 813 -14.25 4.16 3.27
N ASP A 814 -15.11 4.97 3.88
CA ASP A 814 -16.52 4.60 4.15
C ASP A 814 -16.72 3.20 4.78
N ASN A 815 -15.76 2.79 5.62
CA ASN A 815 -15.69 1.46 6.25
C ASN A 815 -15.54 0.31 5.24
N ILE A 816 -14.87 0.55 4.11
CA ILE A 816 -14.52 -0.45 3.10
C ILE A 816 -13.01 -0.33 2.83
N ILE A 817 -12.33 -1.45 2.62
CA ILE A 817 -10.88 -1.49 2.35
C ILE A 817 -10.65 -1.27 0.85
N VAL A 818 -9.88 -0.23 0.51
CA VAL A 818 -9.67 0.26 -0.86
C VAL A 818 -8.19 0.49 -1.17
N HIS A 819 -7.76 0.34 -2.43
CA HIS A 819 -6.35 0.41 -2.84
C HIS A 819 -5.89 1.80 -3.34
N ASN A 820 -4.58 2.06 -3.31
CA ASN A 820 -3.88 3.23 -3.86
C ASN A 820 -3.68 3.19 -5.41
N SER A 821 -3.08 4.25 -5.96
CA SER A 821 -2.56 4.34 -7.35
C SER A 821 -1.12 3.88 -7.60
N ILE A 822 -0.87 3.24 -8.77
CA ILE A 822 0.41 2.68 -9.25
C ILE A 822 1.44 3.76 -9.72
N GLU A 823 0.98 4.95 -10.13
CA GLU A 823 1.78 6.02 -10.79
C GLU A 823 2.99 6.54 -9.99
N GLN A 824 3.12 6.21 -8.71
CA GLN A 824 4.04 6.91 -7.81
C GLN A 824 5.51 6.58 -8.06
N ASP A 825 5.88 5.35 -8.42
CA ASP A 825 7.28 4.90 -8.38
C ASP A 825 8.15 5.42 -9.55
N ALA A 826 7.55 5.91 -10.64
CA ALA A 826 8.28 6.54 -11.75
C ALA A 826 8.78 7.96 -11.40
N ASP A 827 9.95 8.33 -11.90
CA ASP A 827 10.50 9.68 -11.79
C ASP A 827 10.07 10.56 -12.96
N VAL A 828 10.00 9.97 -14.16
CA VAL A 828 9.54 10.61 -15.39
C VAL A 828 8.46 9.74 -16.05
N VAL A 829 7.42 10.39 -16.57
CA VAL A 829 6.37 9.74 -17.35
C VAL A 829 6.20 10.47 -18.67
N LEU A 830 6.38 9.72 -19.75
CA LEU A 830 6.23 10.16 -21.14
C LEU A 830 4.99 9.49 -21.76
N PHE A 831 4.19 10.25 -22.50
CA PHE A 831 3.15 9.70 -23.37
C PHE A 831 3.43 10.00 -24.83
N ILE A 832 3.02 9.11 -25.73
CA ILE A 832 2.97 9.40 -27.17
C ILE A 832 1.51 9.62 -27.57
N TYR A 833 1.24 10.75 -28.21
CA TYR A 833 -0.05 11.05 -28.83
C TYR A 833 0.14 11.36 -30.32
N ARG A 834 -0.62 10.68 -31.17
CA ARG A 834 -0.61 10.86 -32.63
C ARG A 834 -2.00 11.19 -33.11
N GLY A 835 -2.27 12.49 -33.30
CA GLY A 835 -3.61 12.98 -33.68
C GLY A 835 -4.11 12.43 -35.02
N ASP A 836 -3.20 12.19 -35.95
CA ASP A 836 -3.43 11.60 -37.28
C ASP A 836 -3.93 10.15 -37.24
N LYS A 837 -3.69 9.41 -36.16
CA LYS A 837 -4.28 8.08 -35.96
C LYS A 837 -5.72 8.11 -35.47
N TYR A 838 -6.20 9.25 -34.97
CA TYR A 838 -7.56 9.40 -34.46
C TYR A 838 -8.45 10.26 -35.36
N ARG A 839 -7.87 11.13 -36.20
CA ARG A 839 -8.59 11.99 -37.15
C ARG A 839 -7.89 11.96 -38.50
N GLN A 840 -8.61 11.49 -39.52
CA GLN A 840 -8.08 11.38 -40.88
C GLN A 840 -7.87 12.76 -41.55
N ASP A 841 -8.70 13.76 -41.21
CA ASP A 841 -8.64 15.13 -41.77
C ASP A 841 -7.75 16.10 -40.95
N THR A 842 -6.58 15.66 -40.49
CA THR A 842 -5.66 16.55 -39.75
C THR A 842 -4.57 17.12 -40.64
N ALA A 843 -4.28 18.42 -40.48
CA ALA A 843 -3.13 19.06 -41.11
C ALA A 843 -1.77 18.59 -40.52
N ARG A 844 -1.77 17.94 -39.35
CA ARG A 844 -0.57 17.46 -38.64
C ARG A 844 -0.29 15.97 -38.90
N LYS A 845 -0.23 15.57 -40.17
CA LYS A 845 0.04 14.17 -40.56
C LYS A 845 1.46 13.76 -40.14
N ASN A 846 1.63 12.55 -39.60
CA ASN A 846 2.91 12.02 -39.11
C ASN A 846 3.58 12.82 -37.98
N ILE A 847 2.88 13.75 -37.33
CA ILE A 847 3.42 14.47 -36.17
C ILE A 847 2.96 13.77 -34.88
N ALA A 848 3.93 13.41 -34.05
CA ALA A 848 3.70 12.81 -32.74
C ALA A 848 4.04 13.80 -31.63
N ASP A 849 3.08 13.99 -30.72
CA ASP A 849 3.26 14.77 -29.50
C ASP A 849 3.81 13.84 -28.41
N ILE A 850 5.04 14.08 -27.97
CA ILE A 850 5.66 13.45 -26.80
C ILE A 850 5.34 14.32 -25.58
N LEU A 851 4.50 13.81 -24.68
CA LEU A 851 4.02 14.54 -23.51
C LEU A 851 4.82 14.10 -22.29
N VAL A 852 5.64 15.00 -21.74
CA VAL A 852 6.29 14.83 -20.44
C VAL A 852 5.27 15.18 -19.37
N ALA A 853 4.50 14.19 -18.92
CA ALA A 853 3.37 14.40 -18.02
C ALA A 853 3.76 14.39 -16.53
N LYS A 854 4.89 13.76 -16.19
CA LYS A 854 5.48 13.78 -14.84
C LYS A 854 6.99 13.91 -14.99
N HIS A 855 7.59 14.77 -14.18
CA HIS A 855 9.03 14.86 -14.02
C HIS A 855 9.32 15.32 -12.57
N ARG A 856 9.97 14.46 -11.77
CA ARG A 856 10.20 14.76 -10.33
C ARG A 856 11.20 15.89 -10.08
N ASN A 857 12.18 16.05 -10.97
CA ASN A 857 13.34 16.92 -10.79
C ASN A 857 13.49 17.96 -11.92
N GLY A 858 12.44 18.19 -12.71
CA GLY A 858 12.49 19.05 -13.89
C GLY A 858 11.09 19.41 -14.41
N PRO A 859 11.02 20.18 -15.52
CA PRO A 859 9.75 20.66 -16.05
C PRO A 859 8.93 19.56 -16.72
N VAL A 860 7.62 19.77 -16.77
CA VAL A 860 6.68 19.02 -17.62
C VAL A 860 6.41 19.82 -18.89
N GLY A 861 6.00 19.14 -19.96
CA GLY A 861 5.77 19.82 -21.24
C GLY A 861 5.39 18.90 -22.37
N LYS A 862 5.38 19.45 -23.58
CA LYS A 862 5.09 18.75 -24.83
C LYS A 862 6.21 19.02 -25.82
N VAL A 863 6.64 17.98 -26.52
CA VAL A 863 7.60 18.03 -27.62
C VAL A 863 6.94 17.42 -28.85
N GLU A 864 7.25 17.95 -30.03
CA GLU A 864 6.75 17.43 -31.30
C GLU A 864 7.89 16.70 -32.00
N LEU A 865 7.63 15.49 -32.49
CA LEU A 865 8.54 14.69 -33.30
C LEU A 865 7.85 14.26 -34.59
N TYR A 866 8.63 14.05 -35.65
CA TYR A 866 8.13 13.46 -36.89
C TYR A 866 8.21 11.93 -36.81
N PHE A 867 7.13 11.24 -37.16
CA PHE A 867 7.07 9.78 -37.25
C PHE A 867 7.15 9.33 -38.71
N ASP A 868 8.24 8.64 -39.04
CA ASP A 868 8.52 8.07 -40.35
C ASP A 868 7.87 6.68 -40.46
N GLU A 869 6.66 6.61 -41.04
CA GLU A 869 5.89 5.37 -41.14
C GLU A 869 6.62 4.23 -41.90
N PRO A 870 7.21 4.46 -43.09
CA PRO A 870 8.01 3.46 -43.81
C PRO A 870 9.08 2.76 -42.98
N ARG A 871 9.67 3.46 -42.00
CA ARG A 871 10.80 2.97 -41.19
C ARG A 871 10.41 2.65 -39.75
N ALA A 872 9.16 2.95 -39.36
CA ALA A 872 8.66 2.88 -38.00
C ALA A 872 9.55 3.60 -36.96
N SER A 873 10.08 4.78 -37.32
CA SER A 873 11.12 5.52 -36.57
C SER A 873 10.72 6.99 -36.36
N PHE A 874 11.26 7.63 -35.33
CA PHE A 874 11.06 9.03 -34.97
C PHE A 874 12.25 9.91 -35.36
N ARG A 875 11.98 11.16 -35.73
CA ARG A 875 12.98 12.18 -36.08
C ARG A 875 12.69 13.51 -35.41
N ASN A 876 13.73 14.30 -35.20
CA ASN A 876 13.59 15.71 -34.83
C ASN A 876 12.84 16.48 -35.94
N LEU A 877 11.95 17.40 -35.55
CA LEU A 877 11.31 18.33 -36.48
C LEU A 877 12.28 19.48 -36.77
N GLU A 878 12.54 19.76 -38.04
CA GLU A 878 13.26 20.98 -38.44
C GLU A 878 12.39 22.20 -38.13
N LYS A 879 12.85 23.04 -37.20
CA LYS A 879 12.30 24.38 -37.02
C LYS A 879 13.00 25.27 -38.05
N ARG A 880 12.27 25.79 -39.04
CA ARG A 880 12.74 26.96 -39.77
C ARG A 880 12.81 28.10 -38.76
N GLU A 881 14.01 28.47 -38.34
CA GLU A 881 14.24 29.77 -37.75
C GLU A 881 13.82 30.79 -38.81
N LEU A 882 12.72 31.49 -38.55
CA LEU A 882 12.47 32.75 -39.24
C LEU A 882 13.54 33.69 -38.72
N GLU A 883 14.61 33.89 -39.50
CA GLU A 883 15.49 35.04 -39.31
C GLU A 883 14.59 36.28 -39.33
N ASP A 884 14.53 36.94 -38.18
CA ASP A 884 13.79 38.18 -37.97
C ASP A 884 14.48 39.28 -38.81
N PRO A 885 13.90 39.75 -39.92
CA PRO A 885 14.51 40.81 -40.70
C PRO A 885 14.03 42.14 -40.12
N GLU A 886 14.40 42.45 -38.89
CA GLU A 886 14.48 43.80 -38.32
C GLU A 886 14.88 43.72 -36.84
N GLY A 887 16.13 44.06 -36.55
CA GLY A 887 16.61 44.21 -35.18
C GLY A 887 15.84 45.32 -34.45
N ILE A 888 15.04 44.94 -33.47
CA ILE A 888 14.55 45.84 -32.43
C ILE A 888 14.83 45.17 -31.09
N GLU A 889 15.75 45.76 -30.33
CA GLU A 889 16.05 45.40 -28.95
C GLU A 889 14.81 45.63 -28.07
N LEU A 890 14.37 44.57 -27.39
CA LEU A 890 13.36 44.64 -26.33
C LEU A 890 14.06 44.96 -25.00
N GLU A 891 14.36 46.23 -24.78
CA GLU A 891 14.34 46.82 -23.43
C GLU A 891 12.97 47.47 -23.21
N ASP A 892 12.49 47.39 -21.97
CA ASP A 892 11.21 47.87 -21.46
C ASP A 892 9.98 47.08 -21.93
N ILE A 893 9.41 46.22 -21.06
CA ILE A 893 8.16 46.50 -20.28
C ILE A 893 8.04 45.42 -19.18
N LEU A 894 8.33 45.81 -17.93
CA LEU A 894 7.69 45.25 -16.72
C LEU A 894 6.82 46.38 -16.13
N PRO A 895 5.67 46.03 -15.52
CA PRO A 895 5.69 45.63 -14.10
C PRO A 895 5.22 44.20 -13.84
#